data_AF-A0A924YTF6-F1
#
_entry.id   AF-A0A924YTF6-F1
#
_cell.length_a   1.000
_cell.length_b   1.000
_cell.length_c   1.000
_cell.angle_alpha   90.00
_cell.angle_beta   90.00
_cell.angle_gamma   90.00
#
_symmetry.space_group_name_H-M   'P 1'
#
loop_
_entity.id
_entity.type
_entity.pdbx_description
1 polymer ?
#
loop_
_entity_poly.entity_id
_entity_poly.type
_entity_poly.pdbx_seq_one_letter_code
_entity_poly.pdbx_strand_id
1 'polypeptide(L)'
;SKRNAWRVDLENEGEDPRWTVALRALFAGASAQASPFSGYKPTSEAPLPCVYLMDLVLAVRSDLTFFMAGRAWLNTNYHDFHNTPKVKDAPLLNGFMMLSVRQSRFLANLSSNPQAEFGDHPPVPEFIKTLLRGSRFTATLLIEPGLLHYELGWPNQLQANLNMGPLTVQVRAGQIMRLSTRELVIGQSFLARGKLELKAEFSAGFFGAGLYALADVAYGIRYIGVLAFEDTSRNSAFYGAVGLDIRVKLEIRFWLRIKLGFFKISINLNLAIDLQFTAALQVGISFPEVAGALGTATVSLRVMGRRLGFNVRVGINDGAVEAAKLKTERFLHIGLEAEDVEAIPGTDRNESLGGGGPPPTPGSALALTPEGPAPTVANVSITVPGGSALGPTSAPIPGGPATVVANATTAVAGVVPAGPLMSAAVAPTPGVFHVPDYYVGIAQGTDDVPTLYLLLVPRSPMSPEELDGFLAVPPRDNPPTIPDKDFEWTFSNAPRDGFLFSHLQSSHSGGGGHTRIASGVTNHTWKMPWLNVVSATTENESAEQSGKLYQFLRYAYVPKLFELPGGNDPDFGQIEPEFDPAPRWIPGDTTIEDSRVANPTTAAFEAAVRGAAEQYAAPYFKFDPNSPYDRNLREACRVTTSVYTPEGKAPPPVLDQNNQPMLDRPDPHQAASELRSSLVQAMTRDFFEYASTPTARPKLEAESAAFQYGLVFKITPLAGQNSLEKAHEWLESLSGLGTMRQRNTPEEALCGDADKSVMRLFNRRKEWFSNRPPEFARVRKFEHANTVAIDWRLEFPHQDLDPNNPLRDDPEHHLRHYVVRREHLDGNDPSVTFPLKTAEVLHRVDSGKKDAGGKPIFHTIRLPSRFQMVDHFADQNAEDVAALTANGKLYLYTITPIDVAGNASTRPLSIVAQRF
;
A
#
# COMPACT_ATOMS: atom_id res chain seq x y z
N SER A 1 19.21 0.76 22.67
CA SER A 1 18.44 1.65 23.56
C SER A 1 17.09 1.02 23.84
N LYS A 2 16.78 0.69 25.11
CA LYS A 2 15.65 -0.17 25.53
C LYS A 2 14.28 0.56 25.67
N ARG A 3 14.04 1.75 25.09
CA ARG A 3 12.93 2.63 25.54
C ARG A 3 12.11 3.36 24.44
N ASN A 4 12.22 2.94 23.18
CA ASN A 4 11.50 3.58 22.06
C ASN A 4 10.29 2.79 21.52
N ALA A 5 9.91 1.65 22.12
CA ALA A 5 8.74 0.89 21.71
C ALA A 5 7.56 1.13 22.66
N TRP A 6 6.38 1.39 22.10
CA TRP A 6 5.10 1.30 22.83
C TRP A 6 4.87 -0.19 23.16
N ARG A 7 5.03 -0.56 24.43
CA ARG A 7 4.75 -1.92 24.94
C ARG A 7 3.33 -1.96 25.48
N VAL A 8 2.62 -3.07 25.28
CA VAL A 8 1.36 -3.33 25.99
C VAL A 8 1.66 -3.38 27.49
N ASP A 9 1.19 -2.39 28.22
CA ASP A 9 1.39 -2.22 29.65
C ASP A 9 0.22 -2.87 30.40
N LEU A 10 0.20 -4.22 30.40
CA LEU A 10 -0.76 -5.04 31.14
C LEU A 10 -0.53 -4.91 32.65
N GLU A 11 -1.60 -5.07 33.44
CA GLU A 11 -1.45 -5.20 34.89
C GLU A 11 -0.61 -6.43 35.25
N ASN A 12 0.26 -6.29 36.25
CA ASN A 12 0.90 -7.47 36.84
C ASN A 12 -0.13 -8.23 37.70
N GLU A 13 0.12 -9.52 37.90
CA GLU A 13 -0.74 -10.36 38.73
C GLU A 13 -0.90 -9.78 40.15
N GLY A 14 -2.13 -9.41 40.53
CA GLY A 14 -2.46 -8.78 41.82
C GLY A 14 -2.50 -7.25 41.85
N GLU A 15 -2.25 -6.55 40.73
CA GLU A 15 -2.47 -5.10 40.63
C GLU A 15 -3.94 -4.75 40.32
N ASP A 16 -4.43 -3.63 40.85
CA ASP A 16 -5.77 -3.12 40.54
C ASP A 16 -5.91 -2.81 39.04
N PRO A 17 -7.08 -3.09 38.43
CA PRO A 17 -7.31 -2.81 37.02
C PRO A 17 -7.17 -1.32 36.73
N ARG A 18 -6.39 -0.98 35.70
CA ARG A 18 -6.10 0.38 35.29
C ARG A 18 -7.19 0.87 34.36
N TRP A 19 -7.91 1.88 34.81
CA TRP A 19 -8.89 2.57 33.98
C TRP A 19 -8.26 3.79 33.31
N THR A 20 -8.79 4.15 32.15
CA THR A 20 -8.42 5.38 31.42
C THR A 20 -9.67 6.18 31.14
N VAL A 21 -9.66 7.45 31.51
CA VAL A 21 -10.68 8.42 31.13
C VAL A 21 -10.15 9.19 29.93
N ALA A 22 -10.83 9.08 28.80
CA ALA A 22 -10.54 9.84 27.60
C ALA A 22 -11.61 10.91 27.36
N LEU A 23 -11.17 12.10 26.96
CA LEU A 23 -12.01 13.24 26.61
C LEU A 23 -11.51 13.82 25.29
N ARG A 24 -12.43 14.13 24.37
CA ARG A 24 -12.13 14.99 23.24
C ARG A 24 -12.68 16.39 23.50
N ALA A 25 -11.87 17.41 23.27
CA ALA A 25 -12.25 18.80 23.49
C ALA A 25 -11.72 19.69 22.37
N LEU A 26 -12.54 20.67 21.99
CA LEU A 26 -12.14 21.74 21.09
C LEU A 26 -11.89 23.00 21.93
N PHE A 27 -10.65 23.49 21.91
CA PHE A 27 -10.23 24.68 22.63
C PHE A 27 -10.00 25.83 21.64
N ALA A 28 -10.81 26.88 21.73
CA ALA A 28 -10.62 28.10 20.98
C ALA A 28 -10.08 29.20 21.93
N GLY A 29 -9.17 30.04 21.43
CA GLY A 29 -8.64 31.17 22.19
C GLY A 29 -9.70 32.23 22.54
N ALA A 30 -10.81 32.25 21.79
CA ALA A 30 -12.00 33.04 22.09
C ALA A 30 -13.25 32.25 21.69
N SER A 31 -14.35 32.44 22.42
CA SER A 31 -15.68 31.94 22.05
C SER A 31 -16.76 32.96 22.41
N ALA A 32 -17.83 33.02 21.62
CA ALA A 32 -19.04 33.79 21.93
C ALA A 32 -19.97 33.07 22.93
N GLN A 33 -19.63 31.84 23.35
CA GLN A 33 -20.36 31.11 24.37
C GLN A 33 -19.94 31.58 25.77
N ALA A 34 -20.92 32.02 26.57
CA ALA A 34 -20.70 32.43 27.96
C ALA A 34 -20.58 31.24 28.94
N SER A 35 -21.00 30.04 28.50
CA SER A 35 -20.98 28.81 29.29
C SER A 35 -20.86 27.59 28.36
N PRO A 36 -20.13 26.53 28.75
CA PRO A 36 -20.03 25.29 27.98
C PRO A 36 -21.37 24.54 27.85
N PHE A 37 -22.39 24.91 28.63
CA PHE A 37 -23.74 24.35 28.55
C PHE A 37 -24.69 25.19 27.68
N SER A 38 -24.25 26.36 27.21
CA SER A 38 -25.06 27.19 26.31
C SER A 38 -24.95 26.66 24.87
N GLY A 39 -26.05 26.66 24.12
CA GLY A 39 -26.05 26.22 22.72
C GLY A 39 -25.09 27.04 21.84
N TYR A 40 -24.69 26.46 20.70
CA TYR A 40 -23.85 27.13 19.70
C TYR A 40 -24.52 28.40 19.17
N LYS A 41 -23.78 29.53 19.13
CA LYS A 41 -24.27 30.86 18.71
C LYS A 41 -23.60 31.31 17.40
N PRO A 42 -24.05 30.83 16.24
CA PRO A 42 -23.35 31.04 14.97
C PRO A 42 -23.15 32.52 14.59
N THR A 43 -24.16 33.36 14.85
CA THR A 43 -24.13 34.79 14.47
C THR A 43 -23.13 35.60 15.29
N SER A 44 -22.90 35.24 16.55
CA SER A 44 -21.94 35.90 17.44
C SER A 44 -20.53 35.32 17.28
N GLU A 45 -20.42 34.05 16.87
CA GLU A 45 -19.15 33.37 16.67
C GLU A 45 -18.48 33.76 15.35
N ALA A 46 -19.27 33.99 14.28
CA ALA A 46 -18.77 34.31 12.95
C ALA A 46 -17.76 35.47 12.90
N PRO A 47 -18.03 36.65 13.51
CA PRO A 47 -17.08 37.77 13.47
C PRO A 47 -15.99 37.71 14.55
N LEU A 48 -15.98 36.68 15.39
CA LEU A 48 -15.13 36.64 16.59
C LEU A 48 -13.66 36.39 16.18
N PRO A 49 -12.72 37.29 16.54
CA PRO A 49 -11.30 37.06 16.28
C PRO A 49 -10.78 35.96 17.21
N CYS A 50 -10.17 34.92 16.64
CA CYS A 50 -9.65 33.78 17.38
C CYS A 50 -8.26 33.38 16.87
N VAL A 51 -7.23 33.73 17.62
CA VAL A 51 -5.82 33.53 17.21
C VAL A 51 -5.47 32.05 17.04
N TYR A 52 -6.06 31.17 17.83
CA TYR A 52 -5.84 29.73 17.72
C TYR A 52 -7.08 28.93 18.08
N LEU A 53 -7.21 27.78 17.42
CA LEU A 53 -8.19 26.74 17.74
C LEU A 53 -7.47 25.40 17.77
N MET A 54 -7.78 24.56 18.75
CA MET A 54 -7.12 23.28 18.99
C MET A 54 -8.15 22.17 19.18
N ASP A 55 -8.03 21.08 18.43
CA ASP A 55 -8.79 19.85 18.62
C ASP A 55 -7.89 18.86 19.37
N LEU A 56 -8.24 18.62 20.63
CA LEU A 56 -7.43 17.84 21.57
C LEU A 56 -8.17 16.55 21.94
N VAL A 57 -7.42 15.45 21.94
CA VAL A 57 -7.79 14.19 22.58
C VAL A 57 -6.91 14.03 23.81
N LEU A 58 -7.54 14.06 24.98
CA LEU A 58 -6.91 13.96 26.28
C LEU A 58 -7.23 12.59 26.86
N ALA A 59 -6.24 11.92 27.44
CA ALA A 59 -6.43 10.67 28.16
C ALA A 59 -5.66 10.74 29.49
N VAL A 60 -6.35 10.42 30.58
CA VAL A 60 -5.75 10.27 31.91
C VAL A 60 -5.99 8.85 32.37
N ARG A 61 -4.89 8.15 32.65
CA ARG A 61 -4.91 6.80 33.20
C ARG A 61 -4.79 6.85 34.72
N SER A 62 -5.32 5.84 35.41
CA SER A 62 -5.31 5.74 36.87
C SER A 62 -3.92 5.82 37.51
N ASP A 63 -2.85 5.52 36.76
CA ASP A 63 -1.46 5.65 37.19
C ASP A 63 -0.86 7.05 37.00
N LEU A 64 -1.72 8.06 36.81
CA LEU A 64 -1.36 9.45 36.51
C LEU A 64 -0.58 9.63 35.19
N THR A 65 -0.62 8.64 34.30
CA THR A 65 -0.17 8.86 32.92
C THR A 65 -1.17 9.77 32.21
N PHE A 66 -0.68 10.93 31.77
CA PHE A 66 -1.43 11.90 30.98
C PHE A 66 -0.94 11.85 29.54
N PHE A 67 -1.87 11.71 28.61
CA PHE A 67 -1.62 11.79 27.17
C PHE A 67 -2.52 12.86 26.56
N MET A 68 -1.97 13.66 25.66
CA MET A 68 -2.68 14.63 24.86
C MET A 68 -2.20 14.51 23.42
N ALA A 69 -3.10 14.23 22.49
CA ALA A 69 -2.86 14.38 21.06
C ALA A 69 -3.67 15.58 20.56
N GLY A 70 -3.06 16.43 19.74
CA GLY A 70 -3.68 17.70 19.35
C GLY A 70 -3.42 18.07 17.91
N ARG A 71 -4.42 18.72 17.31
CA ARG A 71 -4.30 19.45 16.04
C ARG A 71 -4.63 20.92 16.32
N ALA A 72 -3.90 21.85 15.73
CA ALA A 72 -4.12 23.28 15.92
C ALA A 72 -4.17 24.06 14.62
N TRP A 73 -5.03 25.07 14.61
CA TRP A 73 -5.20 26.05 13.56
C TRP A 73 -4.89 27.43 14.11
N LEU A 74 -4.37 28.31 13.25
CA LEU A 74 -4.22 29.73 13.58
C LEU A 74 -5.33 30.54 12.89
N ASN A 75 -5.71 31.65 13.52
CA ASN A 75 -6.68 32.63 13.02
C ASN A 75 -8.01 32.01 12.58
N THR A 76 -8.42 30.97 13.30
CA THR A 76 -9.59 30.15 12.98
C THR A 76 -10.48 30.14 14.20
N ASN A 77 -11.70 30.65 14.07
CA ASN A 77 -12.73 30.55 15.11
C ASN A 77 -13.59 29.28 14.92
N TYR A 78 -14.51 29.02 15.84
CA TYR A 78 -15.36 27.83 15.77
C TYR A 78 -16.27 27.84 14.53
N HIS A 79 -16.72 29.02 14.08
CA HIS A 79 -17.53 29.17 12.88
C HIS A 79 -16.77 28.77 11.61
N ASP A 80 -15.54 29.24 11.44
CA ASP A 80 -14.68 28.89 10.30
C ASP A 80 -14.38 27.39 10.27
N PHE A 81 -14.06 26.82 11.43
CA PHE A 81 -13.78 25.40 11.60
C PHE A 81 -15.00 24.52 11.28
N HIS A 82 -16.20 24.94 11.67
CA HIS A 82 -17.42 24.17 11.45
C HIS A 82 -17.94 24.27 10.00
N ASN A 83 -17.88 25.47 9.41
CA ASN A 83 -18.52 25.75 8.12
C ASN A 83 -17.58 25.63 6.90
N THR A 84 -16.27 25.51 7.11
CA THR A 84 -15.29 25.39 6.01
C THR A 84 -14.60 24.03 6.06
N PRO A 85 -15.07 23.01 5.28
CA PRO A 85 -14.52 21.66 5.31
C PRO A 85 -13.00 21.60 5.09
N LYS A 86 -12.48 22.43 4.18
CA LYS A 86 -11.04 22.52 3.88
C LYS A 86 -10.20 22.90 5.10
N VAL A 87 -10.70 23.81 5.95
CA VAL A 87 -9.98 24.22 7.16
C VAL A 87 -9.90 23.05 8.13
N LYS A 88 -11.00 22.35 8.37
CA LYS A 88 -11.09 21.22 9.30
C LYS A 88 -10.11 20.07 9.01
N ASP A 89 -9.80 19.83 7.74
CA ASP A 89 -8.95 18.71 7.33
C ASP A 89 -7.46 19.08 7.24
N ALA A 90 -7.13 20.38 7.32
CA ALA A 90 -5.79 20.91 7.10
C ALA A 90 -5.28 21.78 8.27
N PRO A 91 -5.01 21.20 9.46
CA PRO A 91 -4.43 21.93 10.59
C PRO A 91 -3.03 22.46 10.25
N LEU A 92 -2.62 23.55 10.92
CA LEU A 92 -1.25 24.06 10.84
C LEU A 92 -0.28 23.21 11.64
N LEU A 93 -0.68 22.84 12.86
CA LEU A 93 0.16 22.08 13.78
C LEU A 93 -0.52 20.77 14.15
N ASN A 94 0.27 19.73 14.30
CA ASN A 94 -0.14 18.46 14.87
C ASN A 94 0.95 17.96 15.82
N GLY A 95 0.55 17.26 16.87
CA GLY A 95 1.51 16.81 17.86
C GLY A 95 0.88 16.03 18.99
N PHE A 96 1.74 15.60 19.91
CA PHE A 96 1.32 14.95 21.13
C PHE A 96 2.21 15.33 22.30
N MET A 97 1.67 15.14 23.50
CA MET A 97 2.35 15.29 24.78
C MET A 97 2.00 14.09 25.65
N MET A 98 3.01 13.51 26.27
CA MET A 98 2.88 12.38 27.17
C MET A 98 3.66 12.69 28.44
N LEU A 99 2.98 12.63 29.58
CA LEU A 99 3.57 12.65 30.90
C LEU A 99 3.28 11.29 31.54
N SER A 100 4.31 10.49 31.79
CA SER A 100 4.17 9.24 32.53
C SER A 100 4.92 9.36 33.85
N VAL A 101 4.17 9.45 34.95
CA VAL A 101 4.74 9.52 36.30
C VAL A 101 5.51 8.24 36.62
N ARG A 102 4.96 7.08 36.27
CA ARG A 102 5.60 5.77 36.46
C ARG A 102 6.94 5.65 35.74
N GLN A 103 7.03 6.15 34.50
CA GLN A 103 8.29 6.13 33.75
C GLN A 103 9.21 7.31 34.10
N SER A 104 8.76 8.25 34.94
CA SER A 104 9.42 9.54 35.18
C SER A 104 9.76 10.28 33.88
N ARG A 105 8.86 10.21 32.89
CA ARG A 105 9.10 10.63 31.51
C ARG A 105 8.09 11.69 31.09
N PHE A 106 8.59 12.77 30.52
CA PHE A 106 7.80 13.74 29.78
C PHE A 106 8.31 13.80 28.34
N LEU A 107 7.42 13.62 27.38
CA LEU A 107 7.70 13.69 25.96
C LEU A 107 6.66 14.56 25.29
N ALA A 108 7.09 15.59 24.58
CA ALA A 108 6.24 16.39 23.72
C ALA A 108 6.86 16.47 22.33
N ASN A 109 6.03 16.30 21.31
CA ASN A 109 6.41 16.45 19.91
C ASN A 109 5.36 17.29 19.18
N LEU A 110 5.82 18.20 18.33
CA LEU A 110 5.01 19.10 17.55
C LEU A 110 5.60 19.18 16.13
N SER A 111 4.77 19.06 15.11
CA SER A 111 5.16 19.25 13.72
C SER A 111 4.24 20.24 13.01
N SER A 112 4.76 20.93 12.00
CA SER A 112 3.96 21.76 11.10
C SER A 112 3.51 21.00 9.85
N ASN A 113 2.35 21.40 9.33
CA ASN A 113 1.78 20.88 8.10
C ASN A 113 1.92 21.91 6.96
N PRO A 114 2.62 21.60 5.85
CA PRO A 114 2.81 22.54 4.76
C PRO A 114 1.54 22.77 3.92
N GLN A 115 0.52 21.91 4.06
CA GLN A 115 -0.77 22.04 3.39
C GLN A 115 -1.82 22.72 4.28
N ALA A 116 -1.40 23.46 5.31
CA ALA A 116 -2.29 24.08 6.26
C ALA A 116 -3.25 25.09 5.61
N GLU A 117 -4.50 25.05 6.05
CA GLU A 117 -5.49 26.07 5.74
C GLU A 117 -5.73 26.94 6.99
N PHE A 118 -6.00 28.22 6.74
CA PHE A 118 -6.20 29.23 7.77
C PHE A 118 -7.62 29.78 7.65
N GLY A 119 -8.25 30.05 8.78
CA GLY A 119 -9.37 30.98 8.83
C GLY A 119 -8.93 32.42 8.52
N ASP A 120 -9.92 33.32 8.55
CA ASP A 120 -9.74 34.75 8.28
C ASP A 120 -10.01 35.63 9.52
N HIS A 121 -9.96 35.05 10.72
CA HIS A 121 -10.34 35.71 11.96
C HIS A 121 -9.27 35.56 13.07
N PRO A 122 -8.31 36.50 13.19
CA PRO A 122 -8.18 37.77 12.45
C PRO A 122 -7.58 37.61 11.04
N PRO A 123 -7.86 38.55 10.12
CA PRO A 123 -7.31 38.49 8.77
C PRO A 123 -5.79 38.66 8.81
N VAL A 124 -5.08 37.76 8.13
CA VAL A 124 -3.62 37.77 8.05
C VAL A 124 -3.17 37.99 6.61
N PRO A 125 -2.16 38.85 6.37
CA PRO A 125 -1.61 39.06 5.04
C PRO A 125 -1.22 37.75 4.34
N GLU A 126 -1.51 37.64 3.04
CA GLU A 126 -1.25 36.42 2.27
C GLU A 126 0.23 36.00 2.26
N PHE A 127 1.14 36.98 2.37
CA PHE A 127 2.57 36.71 2.53
C PHE A 127 2.88 35.89 3.80
N ILE A 128 2.22 36.18 4.93
CA ILE A 128 2.43 35.43 6.18
C ILE A 128 1.83 34.03 6.05
N LYS A 129 0.63 33.90 5.45
CA LYS A 129 0.03 32.58 5.17
C LYS A 129 0.94 31.73 4.28
N THR A 130 1.49 32.32 3.23
CA THR A 130 2.45 31.67 2.31
C THR A 130 3.72 31.26 3.03
N LEU A 131 4.28 32.12 3.89
CA LEU A 131 5.45 31.80 4.71
C LEU A 131 5.18 30.63 5.67
N LEU A 132 4.02 30.63 6.33
CA LEU A 132 3.63 29.57 7.27
C LEU A 132 3.39 28.24 6.54
N ARG A 133 2.72 28.23 5.36
CA ARG A 133 2.60 27.03 4.50
C ARG A 133 3.94 26.55 3.96
N GLY A 134 4.83 27.49 3.66
CA GLY A 134 6.19 27.22 3.23
C GLY A 134 7.12 26.74 4.35
N SER A 135 6.67 26.79 5.61
CA SER A 135 7.44 26.44 6.80
C SER A 135 7.19 25.00 7.23
N ARG A 136 8.25 24.19 7.23
CA ARG A 136 8.24 22.82 7.76
C ARG A 136 9.14 22.77 8.99
N PHE A 137 8.63 22.31 10.13
CA PHE A 137 9.46 22.07 11.31
C PHE A 137 8.89 20.96 12.19
N THR A 138 9.79 20.33 12.93
CA THR A 138 9.50 19.42 14.02
C THR A 138 10.17 19.95 15.28
N ALA A 139 9.47 19.97 16.40
CA ALA A 139 10.00 20.32 17.71
C ALA A 139 9.75 19.17 18.69
N THR A 140 10.80 18.72 19.36
CA THR A 140 10.71 17.66 20.37
C THR A 140 11.29 18.14 21.69
N LEU A 141 10.58 17.85 22.78
CA LEU A 141 11.02 18.01 24.15
C LEU A 141 10.91 16.68 24.87
N LEU A 142 12.04 16.16 25.34
CA LEU A 142 12.12 14.94 26.13
C LEU A 142 12.79 15.25 27.47
N ILE A 143 12.12 14.89 28.55
CA ILE A 143 12.62 15.01 29.91
C ILE A 143 12.53 13.63 30.56
N GLU A 144 13.66 13.14 31.04
CA GLU A 144 13.82 11.89 31.81
C GLU A 144 14.79 12.14 32.98
N PRO A 145 14.87 11.24 33.97
CA PRO A 145 15.84 11.38 35.04
C PRO A 145 17.27 11.45 34.48
N GLY A 146 17.91 12.60 34.65
CA GLY A 146 19.27 12.84 34.13
C GLY A 146 19.35 13.18 32.64
N LEU A 147 18.23 13.48 31.97
CA LEU A 147 18.21 13.93 30.56
C LEU A 147 17.14 15.01 30.35
N LEU A 148 17.58 16.16 29.84
CA LEU A 148 16.75 17.19 29.23
C LEU A 148 17.20 17.34 27.78
N HIS A 149 16.33 17.02 26.83
CA HIS A 149 16.62 17.10 25.40
C HIS A 149 15.56 17.93 24.71
N TYR A 150 15.98 19.02 24.10
CA TYR A 150 15.17 19.91 23.28
C TYR A 150 15.78 19.99 21.88
N GLU A 151 14.94 19.81 20.87
CA GLU A 151 15.31 19.98 19.47
C GLU A 151 14.22 20.75 18.72
N LEU A 152 14.66 21.63 17.83
CA LEU A 152 13.82 22.30 16.85
C LEU A 152 14.46 22.08 15.49
N GLY A 153 13.94 21.11 14.76
CA GLY A 153 14.36 20.79 13.40
C GLY A 153 15.84 20.46 13.27
N TRP A 154 16.47 19.86 14.28
CA TRP A 154 17.92 19.61 14.25
C TRP A 154 18.32 18.50 13.24
N PRO A 155 19.40 18.68 12.45
CA PRO A 155 20.15 19.92 12.26
C PRO A 155 19.57 20.86 11.18
N ASN A 156 18.81 20.36 10.20
CA ASN A 156 18.36 21.17 9.04
C ASN A 156 16.89 20.91 8.64
N GLN A 157 16.04 20.48 9.58
CA GLN A 157 14.64 20.12 9.35
C GLN A 157 13.67 21.31 9.54
N LEU A 158 14.11 22.45 10.09
CA LEU A 158 13.33 23.70 10.03
C LEU A 158 13.54 24.32 8.65
N GLN A 159 12.58 24.20 7.75
CA GLN A 159 12.70 24.66 6.36
C GLN A 159 11.69 25.77 6.06
N ALA A 160 12.10 26.77 5.29
CA ALA A 160 11.22 27.80 4.74
C ALA A 160 11.57 28.04 3.27
N ASN A 161 10.56 28.02 2.38
CA ASN A 161 10.73 28.30 0.96
C ASN A 161 10.08 29.64 0.59
N LEU A 162 10.84 30.52 -0.07
CA LEU A 162 10.41 31.85 -0.53
C LEU A 162 10.60 31.95 -2.04
N ASN A 163 9.53 32.29 -2.75
CA ASN A 163 9.57 32.56 -4.19
C ASN A 163 9.26 34.04 -4.44
N MET A 164 10.21 34.78 -5.00
CA MET A 164 10.09 36.20 -5.33
C MET A 164 10.42 36.40 -6.82
N GLY A 165 9.42 36.19 -7.68
CA GLY A 165 9.60 36.23 -9.13
C GLY A 165 10.57 35.14 -9.62
N PRO A 166 11.67 35.48 -10.34
CA PRO A 166 12.66 34.51 -10.80
C PRO A 166 13.65 34.06 -9.70
N LEU A 167 13.57 34.62 -8.49
CA LEU A 167 14.40 34.26 -7.36
C LEU A 167 13.67 33.25 -6.46
N THR A 168 14.28 32.07 -6.29
CA THR A 168 13.85 31.07 -5.31
C THR A 168 14.88 31.02 -4.19
N VAL A 169 14.43 31.17 -2.94
CA VAL A 169 15.28 31.04 -1.74
C VAL A 169 14.72 29.94 -0.86
N GLN A 170 15.56 28.94 -0.57
CA GLN A 170 15.29 27.92 0.42
C GLN A 170 16.18 28.15 1.64
N VAL A 171 15.56 28.27 2.81
CA VAL A 171 16.25 28.36 4.10
C VAL A 171 16.01 27.06 4.85
N ARG A 172 17.06 26.50 5.43
CA ARG A 172 17.01 25.37 6.36
C ARG A 172 17.72 25.76 7.64
N ALA A 173 17.24 25.29 8.77
CA ALA A 173 17.81 25.58 10.06
C ALA A 173 17.56 24.42 11.03
N GLY A 174 18.19 24.50 12.19
CA GLY A 174 17.91 23.60 13.29
C GLY A 174 18.64 24.01 14.55
N GLN A 175 18.08 23.61 15.69
CA GLN A 175 18.64 23.85 17.02
C GLN A 175 18.55 22.60 17.88
N ILE A 176 19.59 22.34 18.66
CA ILE A 176 19.61 21.31 19.71
C ILE A 176 20.10 21.90 21.02
N MET A 177 19.46 21.51 22.11
CA MET A 177 19.94 21.68 23.47
C MET A 177 19.73 20.36 24.21
N ARG A 178 20.82 19.71 24.61
CA ARG A 178 20.77 18.45 25.34
C ARG A 178 21.63 18.55 26.58
N LEU A 179 21.02 18.38 27.74
CA LEU A 179 21.68 18.31 29.03
C LEU A 179 21.48 16.89 29.58
N SER A 180 22.57 16.15 29.73
CA SER A 180 22.56 14.80 30.33
C SER A 180 23.38 14.77 31.61
N THR A 181 23.47 13.63 32.28
CA THR A 181 24.39 13.45 33.42
C THR A 181 25.87 13.53 33.04
N ARG A 182 26.21 13.34 31.76
CA ARG A 182 27.61 13.29 31.29
C ARG A 182 28.05 14.50 30.49
N GLU A 183 27.13 15.16 29.82
CA GLU A 183 27.47 16.21 28.86
C GLU A 183 26.32 17.19 28.61
N LEU A 184 26.69 18.44 28.33
CA LEU A 184 25.85 19.48 27.77
C LEU A 184 26.21 19.68 26.30
N VAL A 185 25.20 19.67 25.43
CA VAL A 185 25.34 19.90 23.99
C VAL A 185 24.43 21.06 23.59
N ILE A 186 25.00 22.03 22.89
CA ILE A 186 24.25 23.15 22.31
C ILE A 186 24.69 23.27 20.85
N GLY A 187 23.74 23.27 19.93
CA GLY A 187 24.05 23.42 18.52
C GLY A 187 23.00 24.23 17.78
N GLN A 188 23.45 25.00 16.78
CA GLN A 188 22.58 25.60 15.79
C GLN A 188 23.19 25.43 14.39
N SER A 189 22.33 25.26 13.41
CA SER A 189 22.69 25.10 12.00
C SER A 189 21.74 25.93 11.17
N PHE A 190 22.27 26.56 10.13
CA PHE A 190 21.53 27.40 9.20
C PHE A 190 22.14 27.24 7.80
N LEU A 191 21.30 27.00 6.81
CA LEU A 191 21.65 26.84 5.42
C LEU A 191 20.68 27.69 4.59
N ALA A 192 21.19 28.44 3.63
CA ALA A 192 20.38 29.20 2.68
C ALA A 192 20.84 28.89 1.27
N ARG A 193 19.91 28.55 0.38
CA ARG A 193 20.15 28.31 -1.05
C ARG A 193 19.27 29.26 -1.86
N GLY A 194 19.89 30.13 -2.64
CA GLY A 194 19.24 31.02 -3.57
C GLY A 194 19.50 30.59 -5.01
N LYS A 195 18.47 30.62 -5.86
CA LYS A 195 18.57 30.40 -7.30
C LYS A 195 17.87 31.53 -8.04
N LEU A 196 18.57 32.16 -8.96
CA LEU A 196 18.05 33.19 -9.86
C LEU A 196 18.22 32.73 -11.30
N GLU A 197 17.10 32.57 -12.02
CA GLU A 197 17.11 32.14 -13.43
C GLU A 197 16.49 33.22 -14.32
N LEU A 198 17.29 33.76 -15.24
CA LEU A 198 16.88 34.76 -16.23
C LEU A 198 17.00 34.18 -17.63
N LYS A 199 15.89 34.23 -18.37
CA LYS A 199 15.79 33.82 -19.78
C LYS A 199 15.23 34.97 -20.60
N ALA A 200 15.94 35.37 -21.64
CA ALA A 200 15.44 36.29 -22.64
C ALA A 200 15.80 35.75 -24.02
N GLU A 201 14.83 35.69 -24.92
CA GLU A 201 15.04 35.21 -26.29
C GLU A 201 14.37 36.18 -27.27
N PHE A 202 15.11 36.58 -28.29
CA PHE A 202 14.62 37.38 -29.40
C PHE A 202 14.87 36.62 -30.71
N SER A 203 13.83 36.47 -31.53
CA SER A 203 13.91 35.74 -32.80
C SER A 203 13.21 36.54 -33.90
N ALA A 204 13.98 37.01 -34.88
CA ALA A 204 13.50 37.69 -36.08
C ALA A 204 13.46 36.74 -37.31
N GLY A 205 13.31 35.43 -37.07
CA GLY A 205 13.23 34.40 -38.12
C GLY A 205 14.58 34.00 -38.70
N PHE A 206 15.26 34.90 -39.42
CA PHE A 206 16.58 34.63 -40.02
C PHE A 206 17.74 34.94 -39.07
N PHE A 207 17.52 35.75 -38.03
CA PHE A 207 18.48 36.08 -36.99
C PHE A 207 17.79 36.01 -35.63
N GLY A 208 18.48 35.51 -34.60
CA GLY A 208 18.02 35.61 -33.24
C GLY A 208 19.14 35.53 -32.22
N ALA A 209 18.83 35.98 -31.02
CA ALA A 209 19.71 36.02 -29.88
C ALA A 209 18.98 35.52 -28.63
N GLY A 210 19.64 34.67 -27.85
CA GLY A 210 19.15 34.17 -26.57
C GLY A 210 20.16 34.46 -25.48
N LEU A 211 19.68 34.97 -24.35
CA LEU A 211 20.42 35.17 -23.12
C LEU A 211 19.87 34.22 -22.06
N TYR A 212 20.75 33.42 -21.49
CA TYR A 212 20.47 32.59 -20.32
C TYR A 212 21.47 32.96 -19.22
N ALA A 213 20.97 33.39 -18.08
CA ALA A 213 21.77 33.64 -16.89
C ALA A 213 21.20 32.85 -15.71
N LEU A 214 22.06 32.11 -15.04
CA LEU A 214 21.75 31.35 -13.84
C LEU A 214 22.75 31.78 -12.76
N ALA A 215 22.24 32.23 -11.61
CA ALA A 215 23.03 32.45 -10.42
C ALA A 215 22.51 31.54 -9.31
N ASP A 216 23.34 30.61 -8.85
CA ASP A 216 23.10 29.75 -7.71
C ASP A 216 24.02 30.19 -6.56
N VAL A 217 23.45 30.43 -5.39
CA VAL A 217 24.19 30.81 -4.17
C VAL A 217 23.79 29.86 -3.06
N ALA A 218 24.75 29.23 -2.41
CA ALA A 218 24.57 28.46 -1.19
C ALA A 218 25.41 29.09 -0.08
N TYR A 219 24.78 29.33 1.07
CA TYR A 219 25.42 29.83 2.28
C TYR A 219 25.09 28.88 3.42
N GLY A 220 26.05 28.62 4.30
CA GLY A 220 25.84 27.77 5.45
C GLY A 220 26.63 28.24 6.66
N ILE A 221 26.03 28.11 7.84
CA ILE A 221 26.71 28.25 9.11
C ILE A 221 26.24 27.15 10.05
N ARG A 222 27.18 26.54 10.79
CA ARG A 222 26.89 25.59 11.85
C ARG A 222 27.84 25.80 12.99
N TYR A 223 27.30 25.74 14.20
CA TYR A 223 28.09 25.73 15.42
C TYR A 223 27.52 24.71 16.38
N ILE A 224 28.41 23.95 17.01
CA ILE A 224 28.06 22.92 17.96
C ILE A 224 29.12 22.86 19.05
N GLY A 225 28.67 22.93 20.28
CA GLY A 225 29.49 22.82 21.48
C GLY A 225 29.06 21.62 22.30
N VAL A 226 30.06 20.90 22.82
CA VAL A 226 29.91 19.77 23.74
C VAL A 226 30.79 20.07 24.95
N LEU A 227 30.18 20.09 26.13
CA LEU A 227 30.86 20.21 27.41
C LEU A 227 30.65 18.90 28.17
N ALA A 228 31.71 18.10 28.28
CA ALA A 228 31.67 16.84 29.03
C ALA A 228 31.94 17.11 30.51
N PHE A 229 31.11 16.58 31.42
CA PHE A 229 31.22 16.83 32.86
C PHE A 229 32.24 15.92 33.55
N GLU A 230 32.39 14.66 33.09
CA GLU A 230 33.33 13.69 33.68
C GLU A 230 34.80 14.06 33.37
N ASP A 231 35.08 14.57 32.17
CA ASP A 231 36.41 15.04 31.77
C ASP A 231 36.28 16.26 30.86
N THR A 232 36.06 17.41 31.49
CA THR A 232 35.97 18.71 30.81
C THR A 232 37.22 19.02 30.00
N SER A 233 38.38 18.52 30.42
CA SER A 233 39.70 18.83 29.86
C SER A 233 40.05 18.05 28.60
N ARG A 234 39.41 16.89 28.35
CA ARG A 234 39.69 16.07 27.15
C ARG A 234 38.48 15.87 26.26
N ASN A 235 37.27 15.86 26.81
CA ASN A 235 36.07 15.47 26.07
C ASN A 235 35.17 16.64 25.68
N SER A 236 35.55 17.87 26.03
CA SER A 236 34.85 19.08 25.59
C SER A 236 35.39 19.58 24.26
N ALA A 237 34.49 20.04 23.39
CA ALA A 237 34.84 20.60 22.10
C ALA A 237 33.81 21.64 21.62
N PHE A 238 34.26 22.59 20.83
CA PHE A 238 33.42 23.51 20.07
C PHE A 238 33.86 23.48 18.61
N TYR A 239 32.94 23.21 17.71
CA TYR A 239 33.17 23.26 16.27
C TYR A 239 32.22 24.27 15.63
N GLY A 240 32.77 25.14 14.79
CA GLY A 240 32.04 26.12 14.01
C GLY A 240 32.50 26.11 12.55
N ALA A 241 31.57 26.20 11.61
CA ALA A 241 31.86 26.31 10.19
C ALA A 241 30.94 27.34 9.54
N VAL A 242 31.50 28.18 8.67
CA VAL A 242 30.79 29.08 7.77
C VAL A 242 31.25 28.79 6.35
N GLY A 243 30.31 28.72 5.42
CA GLY A 243 30.54 28.34 4.04
C GLY A 243 29.72 29.18 3.07
N LEU A 244 30.30 29.48 1.91
CA LEU A 244 29.68 30.20 0.81
C LEU A 244 30.10 29.53 -0.49
N ASP A 245 29.13 29.19 -1.34
CA ASP A 245 29.34 28.70 -2.69
C ASP A 245 28.47 29.52 -3.65
N ILE A 246 29.08 30.15 -4.64
CA ILE A 246 28.43 30.99 -5.64
C ILE A 246 28.80 30.44 -7.01
N ARG A 247 27.79 30.12 -7.81
CA ARG A 247 27.95 29.74 -9.20
C ARG A 247 27.16 30.68 -10.09
N VAL A 248 27.83 31.30 -11.06
CA VAL A 248 27.22 32.17 -12.06
C VAL A 248 27.50 31.58 -13.43
N LYS A 249 26.45 31.12 -14.10
CA LYS A 249 26.50 30.65 -15.48
C LYS A 249 25.81 31.67 -16.39
N LEU A 250 26.55 32.16 -17.37
CA LEU A 250 26.07 33.03 -18.43
C LEU A 250 26.23 32.33 -19.77
N GLU A 251 25.15 32.21 -20.53
CA GLU A 251 25.15 31.63 -21.87
C GLU A 251 24.46 32.58 -22.84
N ILE A 252 25.20 33.01 -23.87
CA ILE A 252 24.71 33.86 -24.94
C ILE A 252 24.73 33.05 -26.24
N ARG A 253 23.57 32.85 -26.84
CA ARG A 253 23.39 32.10 -28.08
C ARG A 253 22.96 33.05 -29.19
N PHE A 254 23.70 33.08 -30.29
CA PHE A 254 23.29 33.75 -31.52
C PHE A 254 23.08 32.70 -32.60
N TRP A 255 22.00 32.83 -33.37
CA TRP A 255 21.79 32.02 -34.56
C TRP A 255 21.44 32.88 -35.76
N LEU A 256 22.05 32.54 -36.89
CA LEU A 256 21.77 33.12 -38.20
C LEU A 256 21.40 31.98 -39.14
N ARG A 257 20.20 32.05 -39.71
CA ARG A 257 19.62 31.08 -40.64
C ARG A 257 19.29 31.78 -41.95
N ILE A 258 20.19 31.73 -42.92
CA ILE A 258 19.99 32.31 -44.25
C ILE A 258 19.70 31.17 -45.23
N LYS A 259 18.56 31.28 -45.94
CA LYS A 259 18.26 30.44 -47.11
C LYS A 259 18.74 31.15 -48.37
N LEU A 260 19.78 30.62 -49.03
CA LEU A 260 20.29 31.09 -50.31
C LEU A 260 20.01 30.03 -51.38
N GLY A 261 18.82 30.10 -51.99
CA GLY A 261 18.42 29.26 -53.14
C GLY A 261 18.50 27.74 -52.87
N PHE A 262 19.67 27.15 -53.13
CA PHE A 262 19.95 25.72 -53.04
C PHE A 262 20.66 25.29 -51.75
N PHE A 263 21.10 26.23 -50.91
CA PHE A 263 21.87 25.92 -49.68
C PHE A 263 21.35 26.73 -48.48
N LYS A 264 21.28 26.07 -47.31
CA LYS A 264 20.90 26.69 -46.04
C LYS A 264 22.17 26.92 -45.22
N ILE A 265 22.50 28.19 -44.97
CA ILE A 265 23.60 28.57 -44.08
C ILE A 265 23.02 28.75 -42.69
N SER A 266 23.43 27.90 -41.76
CA SER A 266 23.10 28.01 -40.33
C SER A 266 24.38 28.26 -39.54
N ILE A 267 24.55 29.47 -39.01
CA ILE A 267 25.64 29.81 -38.10
C ILE A 267 25.06 29.88 -36.69
N ASN A 268 25.57 29.07 -35.77
CA ASN A 268 25.23 29.12 -34.36
C ASN A 268 26.49 29.47 -33.58
N LEU A 269 26.47 30.59 -32.86
CA LEU A 269 27.54 31.01 -31.95
C LEU A 269 27.02 30.84 -30.52
N ASN A 270 27.75 30.09 -29.70
CA ASN A 270 27.45 29.93 -28.28
C ASN A 270 28.62 30.44 -27.45
N LEU A 271 28.37 31.48 -26.66
CA LEU A 271 29.30 32.01 -25.67
C LEU A 271 28.83 31.59 -24.26
N ALA A 272 29.46 30.57 -23.68
CA ALA A 272 29.23 30.13 -22.30
C ALA A 272 30.39 30.51 -21.34
N ILE A 273 30.05 31.22 -20.26
CA ILE A 273 30.92 31.54 -19.13
C ILE A 273 30.32 30.91 -17.87
N ASP A 274 31.13 30.19 -17.10
CA ASP A 274 30.74 29.57 -15.82
C ASP A 274 31.80 29.95 -14.78
N LEU A 275 31.40 30.79 -13.82
CA LEU A 275 32.20 31.24 -12.69
C LEU A 275 31.71 30.52 -11.44
N GLN A 276 32.62 29.86 -10.74
CA GLN A 276 32.37 29.25 -9.44
C GLN A 276 33.32 29.82 -8.40
N PHE A 277 32.78 30.28 -7.28
CA PHE A 277 33.49 30.77 -6.12
C PHE A 277 33.01 30.01 -4.90
N THR A 278 33.91 29.33 -4.20
CA THR A 278 33.60 28.62 -2.96
C THR A 278 34.55 29.08 -1.88
N ALA A 279 34.05 29.46 -0.71
CA ALA A 279 34.86 29.86 0.44
C ALA A 279 34.28 29.26 1.72
N ALA A 280 35.13 28.70 2.57
CA ALA A 280 34.72 28.19 3.87
C ALA A 280 35.75 28.53 4.95
N LEU A 281 35.25 28.86 6.14
CA LEU A 281 36.01 29.09 7.36
C LEU A 281 35.51 28.14 8.44
N GLN A 282 36.42 27.35 9.00
CA GLN A 282 36.15 26.44 10.10
C GLN A 282 36.96 26.89 11.33
N VAL A 283 36.37 26.80 12.51
CA VAL A 283 36.98 27.10 13.80
C VAL A 283 36.72 25.94 14.74
N GLY A 284 37.74 25.50 15.46
CA GLY A 284 37.61 24.42 16.42
C GLY A 284 38.36 24.70 17.71
N ILE A 285 37.74 24.36 18.83
CA ILE A 285 38.34 24.37 20.15
C ILE A 285 38.19 22.96 20.69
N SER A 286 39.29 22.28 20.99
CA SER A 286 39.31 20.92 21.51
C SER A 286 40.20 20.93 22.74
N PHE A 287 39.69 20.66 23.94
CA PHE A 287 40.56 20.62 25.12
C PHE A 287 41.35 19.30 25.14
N PRO A 288 42.66 19.29 25.53
CA PRO A 288 43.48 20.40 26.02
C PRO A 288 44.22 21.21 24.92
N GLU A 289 43.97 20.93 23.64
CA GLU A 289 44.58 21.63 22.51
C GLU A 289 44.13 23.11 22.43
N VAL A 290 44.99 23.97 21.87
CA VAL A 290 44.70 25.39 21.65
C VAL A 290 43.70 25.54 20.48
N ALA A 291 42.89 26.60 20.49
CA ALA A 291 41.97 26.90 19.38
C ALA A 291 42.66 26.87 18.01
N GLY A 292 41.96 26.36 17.00
CA GLY A 292 42.39 26.28 15.62
C GLY A 292 41.40 26.94 14.65
N ALA A 293 41.89 27.31 13.48
CA ALA A 293 41.09 27.84 12.38
C ALA A 293 41.59 27.30 11.04
N LEU A 294 40.67 27.02 10.12
CA LEU A 294 40.95 26.53 8.78
C LEU A 294 40.09 27.28 7.76
N GLY A 295 40.73 28.08 6.91
CA GLY A 295 40.13 28.75 5.76
C GLY A 295 40.45 28.03 4.46
N THR A 296 39.47 27.90 3.58
CA THR A 296 39.62 27.41 2.20
C THR A 296 38.88 28.32 1.25
N ALA A 297 39.47 28.60 0.09
CA ALA A 297 38.84 29.37 -0.98
C ALA A 297 39.21 28.77 -2.33
N THR A 298 38.22 28.56 -3.19
CA THR A 298 38.38 28.07 -4.56
C THR A 298 37.68 29.02 -5.51
N VAL A 299 38.39 29.46 -6.55
CA VAL A 299 37.81 30.23 -7.67
C VAL A 299 38.06 29.45 -8.93
N SER A 300 37.01 29.11 -9.67
CA SER A 300 37.14 28.49 -10.98
C SER A 300 36.36 29.25 -12.04
N LEU A 301 36.99 29.44 -13.19
CA LEU A 301 36.45 30.13 -14.34
C LEU A 301 36.51 29.18 -15.53
N ARG A 302 35.36 28.92 -16.15
CA ARG A 302 35.26 28.18 -17.40
C ARG A 302 34.75 29.10 -18.50
N VAL A 303 35.52 29.24 -19.57
CA VAL A 303 35.18 30.06 -20.75
C VAL A 303 35.39 29.21 -21.99
N MET A 304 34.36 29.08 -22.82
CA MET A 304 34.40 28.31 -24.08
C MET A 304 34.96 26.88 -23.92
N GLY A 305 34.59 26.18 -22.83
CA GLY A 305 35.04 24.81 -22.57
C GLY A 305 36.46 24.67 -21.98
N ARG A 306 37.21 25.76 -21.80
CA ARG A 306 38.50 25.76 -21.08
C ARG A 306 38.29 26.16 -19.63
N ARG A 307 38.93 25.47 -18.68
CA ARG A 307 38.81 25.69 -17.23
C ARG A 307 40.12 26.20 -16.65
N LEU A 308 40.04 27.27 -15.86
CA LEU A 308 41.09 27.76 -14.96
C LEU A 308 40.56 27.68 -13.53
N GLY A 309 41.39 27.23 -12.58
CA GLY A 309 40.99 27.12 -11.18
C GLY A 309 42.14 27.45 -10.23
N PHE A 310 41.85 28.22 -9.20
CA PHE A 310 42.75 28.55 -8.10
C PHE A 310 42.17 28.03 -6.79
N ASN A 311 42.99 27.41 -5.96
CA ASN A 311 42.61 26.94 -4.63
C ASN A 311 43.63 27.47 -3.61
N VAL A 312 43.13 28.08 -2.54
CA VAL A 312 43.92 28.61 -1.43
C VAL A 312 43.43 27.95 -0.14
N ARG A 313 44.36 27.44 0.66
CA ARG A 313 44.10 26.89 1.99
C ARG A 313 45.01 27.57 3.01
N VAL A 314 44.43 28.11 4.07
CA VAL A 314 45.16 28.77 5.17
C VAL A 314 44.67 28.16 6.48
N GLY A 315 45.57 27.62 7.29
CA GLY A 315 45.22 27.00 8.56
C GLY A 315 46.15 27.42 9.70
N ILE A 316 45.59 27.61 10.89
CA ILE A 316 46.29 27.80 12.15
C ILE A 316 45.81 26.68 13.07
N ASN A 317 46.72 25.79 13.51
CA ASN A 317 46.39 24.62 14.31
C ASN A 317 45.18 23.81 13.76
N ASP A 318 45.27 23.38 12.51
CA ASP A 318 44.18 22.68 11.81
C ASP A 318 43.81 21.33 12.46
N GLY A 319 44.75 20.69 13.16
CA GLY A 319 44.49 19.50 13.97
C GLY A 319 43.42 19.71 15.04
N ALA A 320 43.39 20.88 15.71
CA ALA A 320 42.38 21.19 16.71
C ALA A 320 40.98 21.38 16.11
N VAL A 321 40.90 21.83 14.84
CA VAL A 321 39.65 21.92 14.08
C VAL A 321 39.09 20.54 13.80
N GLU A 322 39.92 19.63 13.31
CA GLU A 322 39.51 18.26 12.98
C GLU A 322 39.13 17.48 14.25
N ALA A 323 39.90 17.64 15.33
CA ALA A 323 39.58 17.04 16.62
C ALA A 323 38.23 17.52 17.20
N ALA A 324 37.95 18.83 17.08
CA ALA A 324 36.67 19.38 17.48
C ALA A 324 35.51 18.90 16.60
N LYS A 325 35.72 18.78 15.28
CA LYS A 325 34.75 18.23 14.33
C LYS A 325 34.38 16.80 14.71
N LEU A 326 35.36 15.91 14.86
CA LEU A 326 35.15 14.50 15.21
C LEU A 326 34.43 14.31 16.56
N LYS A 327 34.76 15.11 17.58
CA LYS A 327 34.09 15.04 18.89
C LYS A 327 32.62 15.48 18.84
N THR A 328 32.28 16.40 17.93
CA THR A 328 30.93 16.95 17.82
C THR A 328 30.05 16.22 16.80
N GLU A 329 30.65 15.50 15.85
CA GLU A 329 29.97 14.79 14.76
C GLU A 329 28.89 13.82 15.25
N ARG A 330 29.15 13.08 16.34
CA ARG A 330 28.17 12.15 16.92
C ARG A 330 26.84 12.80 17.31
N PHE A 331 26.82 14.10 17.58
CA PHE A 331 25.62 14.85 17.98
C PHE A 331 24.81 15.37 16.80
N LEU A 332 25.37 15.34 15.59
CA LEU A 332 24.66 15.71 14.38
C LEU A 332 23.56 14.68 14.05
N HIS A 333 23.73 13.44 14.49
CA HIS A 333 22.84 12.31 14.23
C HIS A 333 21.92 11.94 15.40
N ILE A 334 21.86 12.75 16.47
CA ILE A 334 21.03 12.43 17.65
C ILE A 334 19.55 12.82 17.46
N GLY A 335 19.25 13.67 16.47
CA GLY A 335 17.87 14.06 16.18
C GLY A 335 17.04 12.85 15.76
N LEU A 336 15.78 12.78 16.23
CA LEU A 336 14.82 11.73 15.86
C LEU A 336 14.55 11.66 14.34
N GLU A 337 14.89 12.72 13.60
CA GLU A 337 14.76 12.85 12.14
C GLU A 337 16.09 13.17 11.42
N ALA A 338 17.24 13.04 12.10
CA ALA A 338 18.55 13.43 11.58
C ALA A 338 19.21 12.30 10.78
N GLU A 339 18.59 11.91 9.66
CA GLU A 339 19.05 10.78 8.84
C GLU A 339 20.19 11.13 7.86
N ASP A 340 20.27 12.38 7.39
CA ASP A 340 21.34 12.89 6.51
C ASP A 340 21.72 14.34 6.88
N VAL A 341 22.96 14.53 7.35
CA VAL A 341 23.46 15.85 7.75
C VAL A 341 24.11 16.50 6.53
N GLU A 342 23.38 17.38 5.86
CA GLU A 342 23.93 18.17 4.74
C GLU A 342 25.21 18.90 5.17
N ALA A 343 26.27 18.75 4.37
CA ALA A 343 27.55 19.43 4.59
C ALA A 343 27.41 20.95 4.47
N ILE A 344 28.28 21.69 5.16
CA ILE A 344 28.35 23.14 4.98
C ILE A 344 29.01 23.42 3.62
N PRO A 345 28.45 24.29 2.77
CA PRO A 345 29.02 24.59 1.47
C PRO A 345 30.52 24.93 1.56
N GLY A 346 31.35 24.21 0.81
CA GLY A 346 32.79 24.44 0.78
C GLY A 346 33.62 23.81 1.90
N THR A 347 33.04 23.08 2.86
CA THR A 347 33.83 22.41 3.91
C THR A 347 34.37 21.03 3.51
N ASP A 348 33.75 20.35 2.54
CA ASP A 348 34.15 19.01 2.10
C ASP A 348 34.95 19.02 0.79
N ARG A 349 35.95 18.13 0.71
CA ARG A 349 36.93 18.09 -0.39
C ARG A 349 36.39 17.56 -1.74
N ASN A 350 35.22 16.91 -1.76
CA ASN A 350 34.78 16.12 -2.93
C ASN A 350 33.45 16.53 -3.57
N GLU A 351 32.71 17.49 -3.02
CA GLU A 351 31.47 17.98 -3.64
C GLU A 351 31.59 19.46 -4.04
N SER A 352 32.57 19.78 -4.90
CA SER A 352 32.34 20.89 -5.82
C SER A 352 31.33 20.41 -6.87
N LEU A 353 30.25 21.17 -7.12
CA LEU A 353 29.18 20.97 -8.14
C LEU A 353 29.67 20.58 -9.56
N GLY A 354 30.30 19.42 -9.68
CA GLY A 354 31.05 18.94 -10.85
C GLY A 354 30.56 17.61 -11.41
N GLY A 355 29.52 17.01 -10.82
CA GLY A 355 28.73 15.95 -11.44
C GLY A 355 27.48 16.57 -12.06
N GLY A 356 27.45 16.70 -13.39
CA GLY A 356 26.23 17.05 -14.11
C GLY A 356 25.23 15.90 -14.08
N GLY A 357 24.47 15.75 -13.00
CA GLY A 357 23.16 15.10 -13.03
C GLY A 357 22.14 16.12 -13.56
N PRO A 358 21.16 15.71 -14.40
CA PRO A 358 20.11 16.62 -14.83
C PRO A 358 19.28 17.07 -13.61
N PRO A 359 18.64 18.25 -13.66
CA PRO A 359 17.67 18.63 -12.63
C PRO A 359 16.60 17.53 -12.53
N PRO A 360 16.03 17.25 -11.35
CA PRO A 360 14.91 16.34 -11.23
C PRO A 360 13.81 16.84 -12.18
N THR A 361 13.60 16.08 -13.25
CA THR A 361 12.54 16.35 -14.22
C THR A 361 11.29 15.65 -13.71
N PRO A 362 10.13 16.32 -13.68
CA PRO A 362 8.87 15.68 -13.35
C PRO A 362 8.51 14.68 -14.46
N GLY A 363 8.47 13.39 -14.10
CA GLY A 363 7.80 12.33 -14.86
C GLY A 363 8.58 11.67 -16.01
N SER A 364 8.55 10.33 -15.96
CA SER A 364 8.68 9.37 -17.05
C SER A 364 10.06 8.78 -17.39
N ALA A 365 10.18 7.51 -16.98
CA ALA A 365 10.67 6.33 -17.70
C ALA A 365 11.99 6.42 -18.48
N LEU A 366 12.97 5.60 -18.07
CA LEU A 366 13.99 5.08 -18.97
C LEU A 366 14.25 3.59 -18.68
N ALA A 367 14.08 2.82 -19.73
CA ALA A 367 14.34 1.40 -19.83
C ALA A 367 15.82 1.08 -19.62
N LEU A 368 16.08 -0.02 -18.90
CA LEU A 368 17.40 -0.65 -18.82
C LEU A 368 17.50 -1.71 -19.93
N THR A 369 18.53 -1.61 -20.76
CA THR A 369 19.12 -2.77 -21.44
C THR A 369 20.48 -3.07 -20.79
N PRO A 370 20.89 -4.35 -20.69
CA PRO A 370 21.90 -4.80 -19.74
C PRO A 370 23.34 -4.69 -20.27
N GLU A 371 24.27 -4.39 -19.37
CA GLU A 371 25.72 -4.43 -19.61
C GLU A 371 26.25 -5.88 -19.67
N GLY A 372 27.21 -6.08 -20.57
CA GLY A 372 28.23 -7.14 -20.54
C GLY A 372 29.59 -6.55 -20.95
N PRO A 373 30.72 -7.19 -20.60
CA PRO A 373 31.72 -6.63 -19.68
C PRO A 373 32.91 -5.91 -20.35
N ALA A 374 33.62 -5.12 -19.53
CA ALA A 374 34.80 -4.31 -19.88
C ALA A 374 36.12 -5.13 -19.96
N PRO A 375 37.28 -4.51 -20.25
CA PRO A 375 37.85 -4.33 -21.59
C PRO A 375 39.16 -5.13 -21.80
N THR A 376 39.61 -5.27 -23.06
CA THR A 376 40.98 -5.72 -23.36
C THR A 376 41.58 -4.89 -24.50
N VAL A 377 42.86 -4.57 -24.32
CA VAL A 377 43.71 -3.66 -25.09
C VAL A 377 44.08 -4.23 -26.47
N ALA A 378 44.03 -3.42 -27.55
CA ALA A 378 45.06 -3.32 -28.63
C ALA A 378 44.62 -2.50 -29.87
N ASN A 379 45.39 -1.44 -30.16
CA ASN A 379 46.01 -1.03 -31.43
C ASN A 379 45.32 -1.13 -32.83
N VAL A 380 45.26 0.04 -33.49
CA VAL A 380 45.78 0.38 -34.85
C VAL A 380 44.85 0.43 -36.10
N SER A 381 44.98 1.60 -36.79
CA SER A 381 44.85 1.98 -38.23
C SER A 381 43.53 2.04 -39.02
N ILE A 382 43.13 3.30 -39.31
CA ILE A 382 42.87 3.97 -40.63
C ILE A 382 42.61 3.09 -41.88
N THR A 383 41.52 3.38 -42.64
CA THR A 383 41.49 3.82 -44.07
C THR A 383 40.05 4.04 -44.61
N VAL A 384 39.85 5.13 -45.36
CA VAL A 384 38.70 5.54 -46.22
C VAL A 384 39.26 5.52 -47.66
N PRO A 385 38.57 5.16 -48.80
CA PRO A 385 37.44 5.95 -49.36
C PRO A 385 36.49 5.32 -50.43
N GLY A 386 35.45 6.10 -50.79
CA GLY A 386 34.83 6.19 -52.14
C GLY A 386 33.42 5.60 -52.27
N GLY A 387 32.41 6.19 -52.91
CA GLY A 387 32.26 7.43 -53.68
C GLY A 387 31.07 7.30 -54.67
N SER A 388 30.24 8.37 -54.77
CA SER A 388 29.37 8.77 -55.91
C SER A 388 28.18 7.85 -56.31
N ALA A 389 27.06 8.28 -56.91
CA ALA A 389 26.33 9.53 -57.14
C ALA A 389 25.04 9.16 -57.94
N LEU A 390 24.11 10.13 -58.13
CA LEU A 390 23.04 10.26 -59.16
C LEU A 390 21.57 9.94 -58.76
N GLY A 391 20.73 10.99 -58.79
CA GLY A 391 19.29 10.93 -59.14
C GLY A 391 19.10 11.24 -60.65
N PRO A 392 18.01 11.88 -61.16
CA PRO A 392 16.65 12.20 -60.61
C PRO A 392 15.51 12.03 -61.68
N THR A 393 14.35 12.72 -61.51
CA THR A 393 13.27 13.15 -62.48
C THR A 393 11.84 12.56 -62.23
N SER A 394 10.67 13.21 -62.39
CA SER A 394 10.16 14.61 -62.48
C SER A 394 8.61 14.63 -62.75
N ALA A 395 7.81 15.45 -62.02
CA ALA A 395 6.54 16.23 -62.32
C ALA A 395 5.34 15.65 -63.16
N PRO A 396 4.08 16.22 -63.24
CA PRO A 396 3.54 17.57 -62.87
C PRO A 396 2.09 17.67 -62.24
N ILE A 397 1.62 18.92 -62.03
CA ILE A 397 0.43 19.51 -61.32
C ILE A 397 -0.59 20.10 -62.35
N PRO A 398 -1.96 20.18 -62.19
CA PRO A 398 -2.71 21.30 -61.51
C PRO A 398 -4.14 20.98 -60.97
N GLY A 399 -4.65 21.53 -59.85
CA GLY A 399 -5.17 22.91 -59.66
C GLY A 399 -6.22 22.94 -58.51
N GLY A 400 -6.23 23.99 -57.68
CA GLY A 400 -7.02 24.14 -56.43
C GLY A 400 -8.46 24.69 -56.58
N PRO A 401 -9.17 25.15 -55.51
CA PRO A 401 -8.64 25.80 -54.29
C PRO A 401 -9.10 25.26 -52.91
N ALA A 402 -8.16 25.41 -51.95
CA ALA A 402 -8.17 25.57 -50.48
C ALA A 402 -9.43 25.36 -49.60
N THR A 403 -9.28 24.52 -48.55
CA THR A 403 -9.33 24.91 -47.10
C THR A 403 -8.57 23.87 -46.24
N VAL A 404 -7.88 24.33 -45.18
CA VAL A 404 -6.81 23.63 -44.43
C VAL A 404 -7.34 22.87 -43.19
N VAL A 405 -7.10 21.56 -43.10
CA VAL A 405 -6.98 20.79 -41.83
C VAL A 405 -5.93 19.69 -42.05
N ALA A 406 -4.81 19.76 -41.32
CA ALA A 406 -3.67 18.86 -41.50
C ALA A 406 -3.77 17.61 -40.61
N ASN A 407 -3.93 16.45 -41.26
CA ASN A 407 -3.45 15.15 -40.79
C ASN A 407 -2.02 14.94 -41.30
N ALA A 408 -1.13 14.39 -40.48
CA ALA A 408 0.02 13.63 -40.95
C ALA A 408 0.44 12.60 -39.89
N THR A 409 0.09 11.34 -40.15
CA THR A 409 0.73 10.14 -39.61
C THR A 409 1.91 9.76 -40.49
N THR A 410 3.05 9.40 -39.90
CA THR A 410 3.95 8.36 -40.45
C THR A 410 4.66 7.65 -39.31
N ALA A 411 4.45 6.34 -39.25
CA ALA A 411 4.99 5.42 -38.28
C ALA A 411 6.43 5.00 -38.64
N VAL A 412 7.22 4.65 -37.61
CA VAL A 412 8.35 3.71 -37.74
C VAL A 412 7.95 2.45 -36.98
N ALA A 413 7.96 1.34 -37.70
CA ALA A 413 7.56 0.02 -37.25
C ALA A 413 8.56 -0.56 -36.23
N GLY A 414 8.05 -0.92 -35.05
CA GLY A 414 8.65 -1.92 -34.17
C GLY A 414 7.63 -3.05 -34.00
N VAL A 415 7.98 -4.23 -34.48
CA VAL A 415 7.13 -5.43 -34.47
C VAL A 415 6.90 -5.88 -33.02
N VAL A 416 5.69 -5.69 -32.53
CA VAL A 416 5.14 -6.36 -31.34
C VAL A 416 4.09 -7.35 -31.86
N PRO A 417 4.15 -8.64 -31.50
CA PRO A 417 3.15 -9.60 -31.98
C PRO A 417 1.77 -9.19 -31.46
N ALA A 418 0.79 -9.18 -32.38
CA ALA A 418 -0.59 -8.87 -32.08
C ALA A 418 -1.17 -9.90 -31.09
N GLY A 419 -1.35 -9.49 -29.84
CA GLY A 419 -2.26 -10.17 -28.91
C GLY A 419 -3.72 -9.96 -29.36
N PRO A 420 -4.63 -10.88 -29.01
CA PRO A 420 -6.02 -10.80 -29.46
C PRO A 420 -6.67 -9.51 -28.96
N LEU A 421 -7.37 -8.83 -29.88
CA LEU A 421 -8.23 -7.68 -29.57
C LEU A 421 -9.23 -8.10 -28.49
N MET A 422 -9.16 -7.47 -27.31
CA MET A 422 -10.13 -7.68 -26.25
C MET A 422 -11.48 -7.10 -26.65
N SER A 423 -12.49 -7.96 -26.62
CA SER A 423 -13.90 -7.64 -26.87
C SER A 423 -14.48 -6.85 -25.69
N ALA A 424 -15.48 -6.01 -25.98
CA ALA A 424 -16.14 -5.17 -24.97
C ALA A 424 -17.04 -6.02 -24.05
N ALA A 425 -16.95 -5.80 -22.74
CA ALA A 425 -17.82 -6.46 -21.76
C ALA A 425 -19.30 -6.21 -22.08
N VAL A 426 -20.11 -7.27 -22.09
CA VAL A 426 -21.56 -7.20 -22.32
C VAL A 426 -22.22 -6.49 -21.14
N ALA A 427 -23.02 -5.45 -21.43
CA ALA A 427 -23.80 -4.79 -20.39
C ALA A 427 -24.90 -5.75 -19.85
N PRO A 428 -25.10 -5.85 -18.53
CA PRO A 428 -26.08 -6.76 -17.96
C PRO A 428 -27.50 -6.41 -18.44
N THR A 429 -28.29 -7.43 -18.78
CA THR A 429 -29.70 -7.28 -19.14
C THR A 429 -30.56 -7.45 -17.87
N PRO A 430 -31.38 -6.47 -17.49
CA PRO A 430 -32.25 -6.57 -16.31
C PRO A 430 -33.16 -7.81 -16.37
N GLY A 431 -33.28 -8.54 -15.26
CA GLY A 431 -34.14 -9.73 -15.14
C GLY A 431 -33.53 -11.04 -15.65
N VAL A 432 -32.27 -11.04 -16.09
CA VAL A 432 -31.55 -12.24 -16.53
C VAL A 432 -30.46 -12.59 -15.51
N PHE A 433 -30.56 -13.76 -14.88
CA PHE A 433 -29.50 -14.29 -14.03
C PHE A 433 -28.88 -15.54 -14.67
N HIS A 434 -27.58 -15.69 -14.48
CA HIS A 434 -26.78 -16.72 -15.11
C HIS A 434 -26.55 -17.88 -14.14
N VAL A 435 -26.54 -19.12 -14.67
CA VAL A 435 -26.15 -20.30 -13.90
C VAL A 435 -24.62 -20.39 -13.91
N PRO A 436 -23.94 -20.44 -12.75
CA PRO A 436 -22.49 -20.56 -12.72
C PRO A 436 -22.04 -21.99 -13.01
N ASP A 437 -20.80 -22.11 -13.49
CA ASP A 437 -20.06 -23.37 -13.41
C ASP A 437 -19.81 -23.75 -11.94
N TYR A 438 -19.59 -25.04 -11.67
CA TYR A 438 -19.31 -25.49 -10.30
C TYR A 438 -17.99 -26.22 -10.21
N TYR A 439 -17.19 -25.82 -9.23
CA TYR A 439 -16.09 -26.61 -8.74
C TYR A 439 -16.55 -27.58 -7.66
N VAL A 440 -16.02 -28.79 -7.71
CA VAL A 440 -16.14 -29.77 -6.63
C VAL A 440 -14.83 -29.79 -5.87
N GLY A 441 -14.84 -29.18 -4.69
CA GLY A 441 -13.75 -29.27 -3.72
C GLY A 441 -13.81 -30.60 -2.97
N ILE A 442 -12.65 -31.19 -2.68
CA ILE A 442 -12.55 -32.44 -1.92
C ILE A 442 -11.80 -32.17 -0.62
N ALA A 443 -12.29 -32.73 0.49
CA ALA A 443 -11.57 -32.84 1.75
C ALA A 443 -11.60 -34.29 2.25
N GLN A 444 -10.49 -34.77 2.79
CA GLN A 444 -10.45 -36.06 3.47
C GLN A 444 -10.76 -35.86 4.95
N GLY A 445 -11.73 -36.63 5.46
CA GLY A 445 -12.09 -36.64 6.88
C GLY A 445 -11.03 -37.32 7.74
N THR A 446 -10.86 -36.85 8.97
CA THR A 446 -9.98 -37.46 9.99
C THR A 446 -10.70 -38.52 10.83
N ASP A 447 -11.78 -39.10 10.30
CA ASP A 447 -12.57 -40.13 10.95
C ASP A 447 -11.83 -41.47 11.02
N ASP A 448 -12.20 -42.32 11.99
CA ASP A 448 -11.74 -43.72 12.08
C ASP A 448 -12.02 -44.49 10.78
N VAL A 449 -13.06 -44.10 10.05
CA VAL A 449 -13.38 -44.62 8.72
C VAL A 449 -13.00 -43.56 7.67
N PRO A 450 -12.06 -43.87 6.74
CA PRO A 450 -11.58 -42.89 5.77
C PRO A 450 -12.74 -42.40 4.91
N THR A 451 -13.12 -41.14 5.06
CA THR A 451 -14.29 -40.53 4.43
C THR A 451 -13.84 -39.38 3.53
N LEU A 452 -14.46 -39.22 2.35
CA LEU A 452 -14.28 -38.03 1.53
C LEU A 452 -15.51 -37.14 1.66
N TYR A 453 -15.27 -35.85 1.82
CA TYR A 453 -16.29 -34.82 1.77
C TYR A 453 -16.13 -34.01 0.49
N LEU A 454 -17.26 -33.64 -0.11
CA LEU A 454 -17.29 -32.82 -1.32
C LEU A 454 -18.05 -31.52 -1.04
N LEU A 455 -17.54 -30.41 -1.55
CA LEU A 455 -18.20 -29.10 -1.53
C LEU A 455 -18.43 -28.62 -2.96
N LEU A 456 -19.66 -28.19 -3.26
CA LEU A 456 -19.98 -27.51 -4.51
C LEU A 456 -19.74 -26.00 -4.34
N VAL A 457 -18.81 -25.47 -5.12
CA VAL A 457 -18.43 -24.05 -5.11
C VAL A 457 -18.80 -23.41 -6.44
N PRO A 458 -19.67 -22.38 -6.47
CA PRO A 458 -19.99 -21.66 -7.71
C PRO A 458 -18.75 -20.95 -8.25
N ARG A 459 -18.61 -20.93 -9.57
CA ARG A 459 -17.48 -20.40 -10.31
C ARG A 459 -17.97 -19.43 -11.38
N SER A 460 -17.28 -18.29 -11.46
CA SER A 460 -17.41 -17.35 -12.58
C SER A 460 -16.88 -17.96 -13.91
N PRO A 461 -17.56 -17.71 -15.04
CA PRO A 461 -17.06 -18.11 -16.34
C PRO A 461 -15.71 -17.43 -16.67
N MET A 462 -14.85 -18.11 -17.43
CA MET A 462 -13.54 -17.53 -17.82
C MET A 462 -13.64 -16.49 -18.93
N SER A 463 -14.83 -16.24 -19.49
CA SER A 463 -15.03 -15.26 -20.56
C SER A 463 -15.37 -13.89 -19.96
N PRO A 464 -14.66 -12.80 -20.35
CA PRO A 464 -15.02 -11.44 -19.93
C PRO A 464 -16.35 -10.94 -20.50
N GLU A 465 -16.99 -11.73 -21.37
CA GLU A 465 -18.29 -11.44 -21.98
C GLU A 465 -19.48 -12.05 -21.20
N GLU A 466 -19.23 -12.97 -20.26
CA GLU A 466 -20.29 -13.70 -19.53
C GLU A 466 -20.42 -13.15 -18.09
N LEU A 467 -21.66 -12.91 -17.63
CA LEU A 467 -21.91 -12.42 -16.27
C LEU A 467 -21.60 -13.51 -15.23
N ASP A 468 -21.21 -13.08 -14.03
CA ASP A 468 -20.93 -13.98 -12.91
C ASP A 468 -22.24 -14.54 -12.35
N GLY A 469 -22.63 -15.74 -12.78
CA GLY A 469 -23.69 -16.50 -12.08
C GLY A 469 -23.32 -16.79 -10.62
N PHE A 470 -24.30 -17.08 -9.77
CA PHE A 470 -24.07 -17.50 -8.38
C PHE A 470 -25.05 -18.61 -7.94
N LEU A 471 -25.38 -18.74 -6.66
CA LEU A 471 -26.34 -19.74 -6.17
C LEU A 471 -27.75 -19.53 -6.75
N ALA A 472 -28.72 -20.38 -6.41
CA ALA A 472 -30.10 -20.16 -6.84
C ALA A 472 -30.61 -18.78 -6.37
N VAL A 473 -31.25 -18.03 -7.27
CA VAL A 473 -31.78 -16.68 -6.96
C VAL A 473 -32.89 -16.80 -5.93
N PRO A 474 -33.01 -16.00 -4.86
CA PRO A 474 -34.11 -16.13 -3.89
C PRO A 474 -35.51 -15.95 -4.54
N PRO A 475 -36.55 -16.69 -4.10
CA PRO A 475 -37.91 -16.48 -4.63
C PRO A 475 -38.43 -15.08 -4.32
N ARG A 476 -39.34 -14.58 -5.18
CA ARG A 476 -39.90 -13.24 -5.07
C ARG A 476 -40.74 -13.02 -3.81
N ASP A 477 -41.61 -13.98 -3.49
CA ASP A 477 -42.61 -13.84 -2.43
C ASP A 477 -41.97 -13.65 -1.04
N ASN A 478 -42.67 -12.94 -0.15
CA ASN A 478 -42.29 -12.79 1.26
C ASN A 478 -43.49 -13.14 2.17
N PRO A 479 -43.45 -14.25 2.93
CA PRO A 479 -42.41 -15.29 2.89
C PRO A 479 -42.42 -16.03 1.54
N PRO A 480 -41.28 -16.55 1.09
CA PRO A 480 -41.18 -17.25 -0.20
C PRO A 480 -42.05 -18.51 -0.22
N THR A 481 -42.84 -18.73 -1.28
CA THR A 481 -43.36 -20.07 -1.58
C THR A 481 -42.17 -20.99 -1.84
N ILE A 482 -42.07 -22.07 -1.07
CA ILE A 482 -40.92 -22.98 -1.13
C ILE A 482 -40.97 -23.73 -2.47
N PRO A 483 -39.98 -23.56 -3.36
CA PRO A 483 -39.91 -24.30 -4.61
C PRO A 483 -39.79 -25.80 -4.37
N ASP A 484 -40.26 -26.60 -5.34
CA ASP A 484 -40.15 -28.05 -5.25
C ASP A 484 -38.70 -28.53 -5.42
N LYS A 485 -37.90 -27.82 -6.23
CA LYS A 485 -36.49 -28.09 -6.52
C LYS A 485 -35.73 -26.80 -6.84
N ASP A 486 -34.66 -26.52 -6.09
CA ASP A 486 -33.76 -25.38 -6.39
C ASP A 486 -32.52 -25.82 -7.19
N PHE A 487 -32.12 -27.09 -7.06
CA PHE A 487 -30.96 -27.66 -7.74
C PHE A 487 -31.23 -29.07 -8.29
N GLU A 488 -30.59 -29.37 -9.42
CA GLU A 488 -30.49 -30.71 -10.00
C GLU A 488 -29.05 -30.98 -10.45
N TRP A 489 -28.45 -32.05 -9.93
CA TRP A 489 -27.16 -32.56 -10.39
C TRP A 489 -27.38 -33.85 -11.19
N THR A 490 -27.06 -33.80 -12.48
CA THR A 490 -27.05 -34.96 -13.38
C THR A 490 -25.62 -35.49 -13.50
N PHE A 491 -25.33 -36.68 -12.97
CA PHE A 491 -24.02 -37.32 -13.04
C PHE A 491 -23.75 -37.89 -14.44
N SER A 492 -22.54 -37.67 -14.98
CA SER A 492 -22.11 -38.31 -16.23
C SER A 492 -22.01 -39.84 -16.09
N ASN A 493 -21.60 -40.30 -14.91
CA ASN A 493 -21.57 -41.71 -14.51
C ASN A 493 -22.16 -41.82 -13.11
N ALA A 494 -23.17 -42.67 -12.93
CA ALA A 494 -23.75 -42.90 -11.62
C ALA A 494 -22.70 -43.36 -10.59
N PRO A 495 -22.83 -42.96 -9.31
CA PRO A 495 -22.04 -43.53 -8.23
C PRO A 495 -22.14 -45.07 -8.27
N ARG A 496 -20.99 -45.76 -8.33
CA ARG A 496 -20.89 -47.21 -8.53
C ARG A 496 -20.77 -47.99 -7.21
N ASP A 497 -20.87 -49.31 -7.29
CA ASP A 497 -20.68 -50.22 -6.17
C ASP A 497 -19.25 -50.16 -5.61
N GLY A 498 -19.14 -50.02 -4.28
CA GLY A 498 -17.85 -49.96 -3.55
C GLY A 498 -17.76 -48.82 -2.53
N PHE A 499 -18.62 -47.82 -2.63
CA PHE A 499 -18.75 -46.75 -1.64
C PHE A 499 -20.20 -46.27 -1.51
N LEU A 500 -20.50 -45.61 -0.39
CA LEU A 500 -21.77 -44.97 -0.09
C LEU A 500 -21.67 -43.49 -0.42
N PHE A 501 -22.56 -42.99 -1.28
CA PHE A 501 -22.68 -41.56 -1.57
C PHE A 501 -23.90 -40.98 -0.85
N SER A 502 -23.69 -39.90 -0.09
CA SER A 502 -24.72 -39.27 0.73
C SER A 502 -24.69 -37.76 0.57
N HIS A 503 -25.86 -37.14 0.56
CA HIS A 503 -26.05 -35.69 0.59
C HIS A 503 -26.23 -35.23 2.04
N LEU A 504 -25.48 -34.18 2.43
CA LEU A 504 -25.53 -33.57 3.75
C LEU A 504 -26.38 -32.29 3.67
N GLN A 505 -27.56 -32.30 4.29
CA GLN A 505 -28.41 -31.12 4.34
C GLN A 505 -28.96 -30.90 5.75
N SER A 506 -28.97 -29.63 6.19
CA SER A 506 -29.59 -29.23 7.45
C SER A 506 -31.11 -29.35 7.36
N SER A 507 -31.75 -30.06 8.30
CA SER A 507 -33.20 -30.15 8.37
C SER A 507 -33.78 -29.03 9.25
N HIS A 508 -35.00 -28.60 8.93
CA HIS A 508 -35.72 -27.52 9.64
C HIS A 508 -35.94 -27.81 11.15
N SER A 509 -35.73 -29.05 11.59
CA SER A 509 -35.93 -29.52 12.97
C SER A 509 -34.63 -29.66 13.78
N GLY A 510 -33.54 -29.00 13.39
CA GLY A 510 -32.31 -28.93 14.22
C GLY A 510 -31.48 -30.21 14.30
N GLY A 511 -31.74 -31.20 13.45
CA GLY A 511 -30.88 -32.37 13.26
C GLY A 511 -30.44 -32.46 11.81
N GLY A 512 -29.13 -32.40 11.53
CA GLY A 512 -28.60 -32.65 10.18
C GLY A 512 -29.11 -33.99 9.65
N GLY A 513 -29.72 -33.97 8.46
CA GLY A 513 -30.23 -35.18 7.81
C GLY A 513 -29.24 -35.67 6.76
N HIS A 514 -28.79 -36.91 6.87
CA HIS A 514 -28.02 -37.57 5.80
C HIS A 514 -28.98 -38.26 4.83
N THR A 515 -29.07 -37.77 3.59
CA THR A 515 -29.86 -38.46 2.55
C THR A 515 -28.94 -39.36 1.74
N ARG A 516 -29.13 -40.67 1.83
CA ARG A 516 -28.39 -41.65 1.02
C ARG A 516 -28.82 -41.55 -0.44
N ILE A 517 -27.86 -41.37 -1.35
CA ILE A 517 -28.08 -41.47 -2.79
C ILE A 517 -27.85 -42.93 -3.20
N ALA A 518 -28.86 -43.56 -3.79
CA ALA A 518 -28.78 -44.95 -4.19
C ALA A 518 -27.75 -45.17 -5.33
N SER A 519 -27.06 -46.32 -5.30
CA SER A 519 -26.17 -46.73 -6.40
C SER A 519 -26.95 -46.79 -7.71
N GLY A 520 -26.37 -46.29 -8.80
CA GLY A 520 -27.02 -46.25 -10.12
C GLY A 520 -27.94 -45.05 -10.38
N VAL A 521 -28.16 -44.16 -9.40
CA VAL A 521 -28.91 -42.91 -9.62
C VAL A 521 -28.09 -41.95 -10.48
N THR A 522 -28.67 -41.48 -11.60
CA THR A 522 -28.02 -40.53 -12.51
C THR A 522 -28.37 -39.07 -12.22
N ASN A 523 -29.46 -38.79 -11.50
CA ASN A 523 -29.90 -37.43 -11.19
C ASN A 523 -30.26 -37.31 -9.70
N HIS A 524 -29.74 -36.29 -9.02
CA HIS A 524 -30.07 -35.94 -7.63
C HIS A 524 -30.60 -34.51 -7.56
N THR A 525 -31.70 -34.30 -6.84
CA THR A 525 -32.34 -32.98 -6.72
C THR A 525 -32.54 -32.60 -5.27
N TRP A 526 -32.35 -31.33 -4.92
CA TRP A 526 -32.64 -30.81 -3.59
C TRP A 526 -33.19 -29.38 -3.64
N LYS A 527 -33.73 -28.94 -2.50
CA LYS A 527 -34.28 -27.59 -2.32
C LYS A 527 -33.57 -26.88 -1.19
N MET A 528 -33.46 -25.56 -1.29
CA MET A 528 -32.89 -24.75 -0.23
C MET A 528 -33.95 -24.52 0.87
N PRO A 529 -33.57 -24.60 2.15
CA PRO A 529 -34.46 -24.31 3.26
C PRO A 529 -34.53 -22.78 3.45
N TRP A 530 -35.18 -22.09 2.52
CA TRP A 530 -35.24 -20.62 2.43
C TRP A 530 -35.62 -19.92 3.73
N LEU A 531 -36.44 -20.57 4.57
CA LEU A 531 -36.95 -20.03 5.84
C LEU A 531 -36.08 -20.35 7.06
N ASN A 532 -34.93 -21.01 6.90
CA ASN A 532 -34.03 -21.29 8.02
C ASN A 532 -33.43 -20.00 8.57
N VAL A 533 -33.35 -19.91 9.91
CA VAL A 533 -32.74 -18.80 10.63
C VAL A 533 -31.22 -18.97 10.62
N VAL A 534 -30.52 -17.96 10.11
CA VAL A 534 -29.05 -17.93 10.03
C VAL A 534 -28.41 -16.99 11.03
N SER A 535 -29.18 -16.07 11.63
CA SER A 535 -28.72 -15.20 12.71
C SER A 535 -29.87 -14.86 13.66
N ALA A 536 -29.62 -14.93 14.97
CA ALA A 536 -30.56 -14.46 15.99
C ALA A 536 -29.81 -13.49 16.92
N THR A 537 -30.28 -12.25 17.03
CA THR A 537 -29.73 -11.24 17.94
C THR A 537 -30.66 -11.06 19.13
N THR A 538 -30.19 -11.38 20.33
CA THR A 538 -30.92 -11.24 21.61
C THR A 538 -30.72 -9.87 22.26
N GLU A 539 -30.52 -8.80 21.49
CA GLU A 539 -30.08 -7.51 22.05
C GLU A 539 -31.19 -6.55 22.49
N ASN A 540 -32.49 -6.86 22.33
CA ASN A 540 -33.56 -6.07 22.95
C ASN A 540 -34.81 -6.93 23.24
N GLU A 541 -35.34 -6.87 24.47
CA GLU A 541 -36.50 -7.61 24.99
C GLU A 541 -37.86 -7.27 24.31
N SER A 542 -37.87 -6.69 23.10
CA SER A 542 -39.11 -6.26 22.43
C SER A 542 -39.35 -6.81 21.01
N ALA A 543 -38.36 -7.46 20.37
CA ALA A 543 -38.60 -8.27 19.17
C ALA A 543 -37.34 -9.12 18.86
N GLU A 544 -37.44 -10.45 18.84
CA GLU A 544 -36.43 -11.31 18.22
C GLU A 544 -36.40 -11.03 16.71
N GLN A 545 -35.45 -10.22 16.24
CA GLN A 545 -35.14 -10.16 14.82
C GLN A 545 -34.27 -11.38 14.47
N SER A 546 -34.88 -12.37 13.83
CA SER A 546 -34.20 -13.53 13.25
C SER A 546 -33.97 -13.32 11.76
N GLY A 547 -32.71 -13.30 11.34
CA GLY A 547 -32.32 -13.20 9.94
C GLY A 547 -32.50 -14.56 9.24
N LYS A 548 -33.27 -14.59 8.16
CA LYS A 548 -33.56 -15.80 7.36
C LYS A 548 -32.59 -15.93 6.18
N LEU A 549 -32.36 -17.17 5.77
CA LEU A 549 -31.43 -17.52 4.68
C LEU A 549 -31.68 -16.73 3.38
N TYR A 550 -32.95 -16.64 2.95
CA TYR A 550 -33.30 -15.92 1.72
C TYR A 550 -32.99 -14.41 1.81
N GLN A 551 -33.09 -13.81 3.00
CA GLN A 551 -32.86 -12.38 3.21
C GLN A 551 -31.40 -12.05 3.01
N PHE A 552 -30.50 -12.90 3.53
CA PHE A 552 -29.06 -12.75 3.33
C PHE A 552 -28.66 -12.90 1.86
N LEU A 553 -29.19 -13.92 1.17
CA LEU A 553 -28.80 -14.21 -0.20
C LEU A 553 -29.29 -13.14 -1.22
N ARG A 554 -30.36 -12.39 -0.91
CA ARG A 554 -30.82 -11.28 -1.77
C ARG A 554 -29.75 -10.19 -1.96
N TYR A 555 -28.91 -9.95 -0.96
CA TYR A 555 -27.79 -9.00 -1.04
C TYR A 555 -26.61 -9.52 -1.88
N ALA A 556 -26.61 -10.79 -2.29
CA ALA A 556 -25.61 -11.34 -3.19
C ALA A 556 -25.89 -10.97 -4.67
N TYR A 557 -26.95 -10.21 -4.94
CA TYR A 557 -27.34 -9.75 -6.27
C TYR A 557 -27.47 -8.23 -6.31
N VAL A 558 -27.43 -7.65 -7.51
CA VAL A 558 -27.64 -6.21 -7.67
C VAL A 558 -29.14 -5.91 -7.53
N PRO A 559 -29.53 -4.98 -6.65
CA PRO A 559 -30.94 -4.70 -6.40
C PRO A 559 -31.54 -3.74 -7.44
N LYS A 560 -32.85 -3.77 -7.56
CA LYS A 560 -33.59 -2.83 -8.41
C LYS A 560 -33.41 -1.39 -7.94
N LEU A 561 -32.93 -0.51 -8.84
CA LEU A 561 -32.32 0.79 -8.51
C LEU A 561 -33.22 1.83 -7.77
N PHE A 562 -34.50 1.51 -7.49
CA PHE A 562 -35.49 2.38 -6.85
C PHE A 562 -36.09 1.84 -5.54
N GLU A 563 -35.63 0.69 -5.04
CA GLU A 563 -36.15 0.05 -3.81
C GLU A 563 -35.19 0.10 -2.61
N LEU A 564 -34.11 0.90 -2.69
CA LEU A 564 -33.32 1.18 -1.49
C LEU A 564 -34.15 2.08 -0.56
N PRO A 565 -34.52 1.63 0.65
CA PRO A 565 -35.62 2.24 1.40
C PRO A 565 -35.29 3.67 1.84
N GLY A 566 -36.04 4.61 1.30
CA GLY A 566 -36.06 5.98 1.76
C GLY A 566 -36.86 6.09 3.05
N GLY A 567 -36.16 6.24 4.17
CA GLY A 567 -36.75 6.68 5.43
C GLY A 567 -37.40 5.57 6.27
N ASN A 568 -36.93 5.48 7.52
CA ASN A 568 -37.49 4.71 8.63
C ASN A 568 -37.52 3.18 8.45
N ASP A 569 -36.38 2.58 8.79
CA ASP A 569 -36.17 1.18 9.19
C ASP A 569 -36.74 0.11 8.23
N PRO A 570 -35.99 -0.25 7.17
CA PRO A 570 -36.40 -1.38 6.34
C PRO A 570 -36.05 -2.71 7.01
N ASP A 571 -37.06 -3.56 7.19
CA ASP A 571 -36.84 -4.95 7.55
C ASP A 571 -35.77 -5.58 6.63
N PHE A 572 -34.78 -6.23 7.25
CA PHE A 572 -33.71 -6.95 6.57
C PHE A 572 -34.28 -7.90 5.49
N GLY A 573 -33.82 -7.79 4.25
CA GLY A 573 -34.20 -8.69 3.15
C GLY A 573 -35.44 -8.34 2.33
N GLN A 574 -35.99 -7.12 2.41
CA GLN A 574 -37.05 -6.66 1.50
C GLN A 574 -36.58 -6.30 0.07
N ILE A 575 -35.30 -6.42 -0.22
CA ILE A 575 -34.70 -6.00 -1.49
C ILE A 575 -34.93 -7.05 -2.60
N GLU A 576 -35.51 -6.65 -3.74
CA GLU A 576 -35.68 -7.51 -4.92
C GLU A 576 -34.38 -7.57 -5.77
N PRO A 577 -33.83 -8.77 -6.04
CA PRO A 577 -32.68 -8.93 -6.92
C PRO A 577 -33.09 -8.64 -8.38
N GLU A 578 -32.30 -7.87 -9.12
CA GLU A 578 -32.60 -7.48 -10.52
C GLU A 578 -31.69 -8.18 -11.55
N PHE A 579 -30.39 -8.34 -11.26
CA PHE A 579 -29.42 -9.02 -12.12
C PHE A 579 -28.13 -9.40 -11.38
N ASP A 580 -27.29 -10.21 -12.02
CA ASP A 580 -25.95 -10.56 -11.55
C ASP A 580 -24.98 -9.36 -11.59
N PRO A 581 -24.06 -9.22 -10.62
CA PRO A 581 -23.01 -8.22 -10.69
C PRO A 581 -22.17 -8.43 -11.95
N ALA A 582 -21.71 -7.32 -12.54
CA ALA A 582 -20.82 -7.38 -13.69
C ALA A 582 -19.51 -8.07 -13.28
N PRO A 583 -18.95 -8.93 -14.15
CA PRO A 583 -17.72 -9.64 -13.86
C PRO A 583 -16.63 -8.60 -13.57
N ARG A 584 -16.07 -8.66 -12.36
CA ARG A 584 -14.94 -7.80 -11.96
C ARG A 584 -13.60 -8.41 -12.35
N TRP A 585 -13.60 -9.66 -12.79
CA TRP A 585 -12.42 -10.37 -13.24
C TRP A 585 -12.41 -10.41 -14.77
N ILE A 586 -11.46 -9.72 -15.39
CA ILE A 586 -11.23 -9.73 -16.84
C ILE A 586 -9.90 -10.45 -17.05
N PRO A 587 -9.84 -11.59 -17.78
CA PRO A 587 -8.60 -12.30 -18.03
C PRO A 587 -7.57 -11.38 -18.69
N GLY A 588 -6.41 -11.21 -18.04
CA GLY A 588 -5.34 -10.30 -18.49
C GLY A 588 -4.71 -9.43 -17.39
N ASP A 589 -5.04 -9.69 -16.12
CA ASP A 589 -4.61 -8.89 -14.96
C ASP A 589 -3.12 -8.52 -14.96
N THR A 590 -2.85 -7.22 -14.90
CA THR A 590 -1.53 -6.68 -14.56
C THR A 590 -1.34 -6.76 -13.05
N THR A 591 -0.47 -7.67 -12.60
CA THR A 591 0.04 -7.67 -11.22
C THR A 591 1.01 -6.50 -11.07
N ILE A 592 0.74 -5.61 -10.12
CA ILE A 592 1.66 -4.52 -9.76
C ILE A 592 2.35 -4.93 -8.46
N GLU A 593 3.66 -5.12 -8.55
CA GLU A 593 4.49 -5.53 -7.43
C GLU A 593 5.29 -4.35 -6.91
N ASP A 594 5.62 -4.39 -5.63
CA ASP A 594 6.56 -3.42 -5.07
C ASP A 594 7.99 -3.72 -5.54
N SER A 595 8.45 -2.93 -6.51
CA SER A 595 9.81 -3.03 -7.06
C SER A 595 10.92 -2.94 -6.00
N ARG A 596 10.65 -2.33 -4.82
CA ARG A 596 11.61 -2.22 -3.71
C ARG A 596 11.90 -3.57 -3.06
N VAL A 597 10.96 -4.51 -3.11
CA VAL A 597 11.12 -5.88 -2.63
C VAL A 597 11.80 -6.74 -3.70
N ALA A 598 11.32 -6.63 -4.94
CA ALA A 598 11.76 -7.49 -6.03
C ALA A 598 13.18 -7.15 -6.54
N ASN A 599 13.52 -5.86 -6.62
CA ASN A 599 14.79 -5.34 -7.13
C ASN A 599 15.32 -4.23 -6.19
N PRO A 600 15.80 -4.58 -4.99
CA PRO A 600 16.27 -3.58 -4.04
C PRO A 600 17.52 -2.89 -4.60
N THR A 601 17.40 -1.61 -4.94
CA THR A 601 18.57 -0.73 -4.99
C THR A 601 19.14 -0.60 -3.59
N THR A 602 20.41 -0.21 -3.44
CA THR A 602 21.02 0.00 -2.12
C THR A 602 20.19 0.97 -1.26
N ALA A 603 19.59 1.97 -1.88
CA ALA A 603 18.66 2.91 -1.22
C ALA A 603 17.32 2.28 -0.81
N ALA A 604 16.76 1.36 -1.60
CA ALA A 604 15.55 0.62 -1.24
C ALA A 604 15.81 -0.40 -0.12
N PHE A 605 17.00 -1.01 -0.10
CA PHE A 605 17.46 -1.90 0.98
C PHE A 605 17.64 -1.12 2.29
N GLU A 606 18.30 0.05 2.26
CA GLU A 606 18.41 0.91 3.44
C GLU A 606 17.05 1.43 3.91
N ALA A 607 16.15 1.80 3.01
CA ALA A 607 14.78 2.19 3.36
C ALA A 607 13.95 1.04 3.95
N ALA A 608 14.19 -0.21 3.51
CA ALA A 608 13.57 -1.41 4.09
C ALA A 608 14.07 -1.67 5.51
N VAL A 609 15.40 -1.62 5.70
CA VAL A 609 16.06 -1.85 6.99
C VAL A 609 15.71 -0.74 7.99
N ARG A 610 15.62 0.52 7.54
CA ARG A 610 15.20 1.67 8.37
C ARG A 610 13.68 1.70 8.63
N GLY A 611 12.86 1.38 7.64
CA GLY A 611 11.40 1.28 7.80
C GLY A 611 11.00 0.21 8.82
N ALA A 612 11.62 -0.96 8.75
CA ALA A 612 11.43 -2.04 9.73
C ALA A 612 11.93 -1.69 11.15
N ALA A 613 12.87 -0.75 11.28
CA ALA A 613 13.40 -0.28 12.57
C ALA A 613 12.53 0.81 13.24
N GLU A 614 11.91 1.68 12.43
CA GLU A 614 11.13 2.83 12.91
C GLU A 614 9.64 2.54 13.14
N GLN A 615 9.11 1.43 12.61
CA GLN A 615 7.68 1.13 12.60
C GLN A 615 7.29 -0.02 13.53
N TYR A 616 7.27 0.25 14.83
CA TYR A 616 6.67 -0.65 15.83
C TYR A 616 5.13 -0.85 15.69
N ALA A 617 4.51 -0.43 14.57
CA ALA A 617 3.06 -0.55 14.35
C ALA A 617 2.64 -1.13 12.98
N ALA A 618 3.53 -1.28 11.98
CA ALA A 618 3.19 -1.97 10.74
C ALA A 618 4.45 -2.29 9.89
N PRO A 619 4.61 -3.52 9.35
CA PRO A 619 5.84 -3.97 8.67
C PRO A 619 5.98 -3.47 7.22
N TYR A 620 5.52 -2.26 6.95
CA TYR A 620 5.33 -1.74 5.60
C TYR A 620 6.35 -0.65 5.30
N PHE A 621 7.13 -0.80 4.22
CA PHE A 621 7.88 0.32 3.63
C PHE A 621 7.08 1.64 3.73
N LYS A 622 7.76 2.72 4.17
CA LYS A 622 7.17 4.06 4.21
C LYS A 622 6.46 4.33 2.88
N PHE A 623 5.24 4.88 2.98
CA PHE A 623 4.45 5.24 1.81
C PHE A 623 5.28 6.16 0.90
N ASP A 624 5.53 5.70 -0.32
CA ASP A 624 6.18 6.47 -1.37
C ASP A 624 5.12 6.93 -2.39
N PRO A 625 4.82 8.24 -2.50
CA PRO A 625 3.86 8.75 -3.47
C PRO A 625 4.28 8.50 -4.94
N ASN A 626 5.55 8.17 -5.19
CA ASN A 626 6.04 7.83 -6.51
C ASN A 626 5.92 6.34 -6.83
N SER A 627 5.76 5.48 -5.82
CA SER A 627 5.55 4.05 -6.02
C SER A 627 4.14 3.81 -6.56
N PRO A 628 3.98 3.20 -7.76
CA PRO A 628 2.67 2.85 -8.29
C PRO A 628 1.96 1.85 -7.38
N TYR A 629 2.70 0.94 -6.73
CA TYR A 629 2.15 0.01 -5.76
C TYR A 629 1.50 0.76 -4.58
N ASP A 630 2.21 1.72 -3.96
CA ASP A 630 1.73 2.42 -2.76
C ASP A 630 0.53 3.31 -3.05
N ARG A 631 0.54 4.00 -4.20
CA ARG A 631 -0.63 4.79 -4.64
C ARG A 631 -1.84 3.90 -4.82
N ASN A 632 -1.72 2.82 -5.61
CA ASN A 632 -2.87 1.94 -5.88
C ASN A 632 -3.36 1.23 -4.61
N LEU A 633 -2.45 0.82 -3.72
CA LEU A 633 -2.83 0.24 -2.42
C LEU A 633 -3.59 1.25 -1.55
N ARG A 634 -3.12 2.50 -1.50
CA ARG A 634 -3.81 3.57 -0.77
C ARG A 634 -5.17 3.91 -1.37
N GLU A 635 -5.29 3.95 -2.70
CA GLU A 635 -6.56 4.14 -3.40
C GLU A 635 -7.52 2.98 -3.12
N ALA A 636 -7.03 1.74 -3.15
CA ALA A 636 -7.81 0.54 -2.87
C ALA A 636 -8.37 0.52 -1.44
N CYS A 637 -7.63 1.07 -0.47
CA CYS A 637 -8.01 1.11 0.94
C CYS A 637 -8.69 2.42 1.39
N ARG A 638 -9.21 3.25 0.46
CA ARG A 638 -9.97 4.44 0.84
C ARG A 638 -11.29 4.06 1.51
N VAL A 639 -11.79 4.89 2.43
CA VAL A 639 -13.09 4.63 3.08
C VAL A 639 -14.23 4.55 2.06
N THR A 640 -14.12 5.29 0.94
CA THR A 640 -15.09 5.30 -0.15
C THR A 640 -15.08 4.04 -1.03
N THR A 641 -14.08 3.16 -0.89
CA THR A 641 -14.05 1.87 -1.59
C THR A 641 -14.67 0.75 -0.74
N SER A 642 -15.01 1.00 0.53
CA SER A 642 -15.74 0.08 1.39
C SER A 642 -17.24 0.30 1.28
N VAL A 643 -18.02 -0.80 1.26
CA VAL A 643 -19.49 -0.75 1.30
C VAL A 643 -20.04 -0.48 2.71
N TYR A 644 -19.16 -0.54 3.72
CA TYR A 644 -19.47 -0.24 5.12
C TYR A 644 -18.79 1.05 5.58
N THR A 645 -19.49 1.85 6.38
CA THR A 645 -18.91 2.93 7.17
C THR A 645 -17.96 2.35 8.23
N PRO A 646 -17.06 3.16 8.83
CA PRO A 646 -16.19 2.72 9.93
C PRO A 646 -16.94 2.09 11.12
N GLU A 647 -18.24 2.35 11.26
CA GLU A 647 -19.13 1.79 12.28
C GLU A 647 -19.84 0.49 11.82
N GLY A 648 -19.45 -0.09 10.68
CA GLY A 648 -20.02 -1.33 10.14
C GLY A 648 -21.42 -1.18 9.54
N LYS A 649 -21.89 0.04 9.29
CA LYS A 649 -23.22 0.31 8.72
C LYS A 649 -23.12 0.57 7.22
N ALA A 650 -24.17 0.28 6.46
CA ALA A 650 -24.26 0.76 5.09
C ALA A 650 -24.42 2.30 5.09
N PRO A 651 -23.68 3.06 4.27
CA PRO A 651 -23.80 4.52 4.23
C PRO A 651 -25.21 4.96 3.77
N PRO A 652 -25.79 6.04 4.34
CA PRO A 652 -27.12 6.52 3.97
C PRO A 652 -27.13 7.09 2.53
N PRO A 653 -28.28 7.04 1.82
CA PRO A 653 -28.37 7.52 0.45
C PRO A 653 -28.22 9.06 0.39
N VAL A 654 -27.23 9.53 -0.38
CA VAL A 654 -27.08 10.95 -0.74
C VAL A 654 -27.68 11.16 -2.14
N LEU A 655 -28.73 11.97 -2.20
CA LEU A 655 -29.40 12.36 -3.44
C LEU A 655 -28.87 13.73 -3.89
N ASP A 656 -28.69 13.91 -5.20
CA ASP A 656 -28.46 15.23 -5.76
C ASP A 656 -29.77 16.06 -5.81
N GLN A 657 -29.67 17.31 -6.24
CA GLN A 657 -30.82 18.23 -6.36
C GLN A 657 -31.88 17.76 -7.38
N ASN A 658 -31.58 16.75 -8.20
CA ASN A 658 -32.46 16.15 -9.19
C ASN A 658 -32.95 14.75 -8.77
N ASN A 659 -32.78 14.36 -7.49
CA ASN A 659 -33.13 13.04 -6.98
C ASN A 659 -32.37 11.88 -7.66
N GLN A 660 -31.22 12.16 -8.28
CA GLN A 660 -30.30 11.15 -8.80
C GLN A 660 -29.30 10.74 -7.72
N PRO A 661 -28.90 9.46 -7.66
CA PRO A 661 -27.84 9.02 -6.76
C PRO A 661 -26.51 9.70 -7.15
N MET A 662 -25.91 10.45 -6.22
CA MET A 662 -24.56 10.99 -6.43
C MET A 662 -23.54 9.84 -6.53
N LEU A 663 -22.47 10.06 -7.30
CA LEU A 663 -21.34 9.14 -7.57
C LEU A 663 -20.59 8.60 -6.32
N ASP A 664 -21.04 8.94 -5.11
CA ASP A 664 -20.48 8.53 -3.81
C ASP A 664 -21.16 7.29 -3.20
N ARG A 665 -21.97 6.53 -3.97
CA ARG A 665 -22.43 5.21 -3.52
C ARG A 665 -21.27 4.19 -3.53
N PRO A 666 -21.24 3.23 -2.61
CA PRO A 666 -20.61 1.95 -2.88
C PRO A 666 -21.29 1.35 -4.13
N ASP A 667 -20.50 1.07 -5.16
CA ASP A 667 -20.97 0.42 -6.39
C ASP A 667 -21.80 -0.83 -6.00
N PRO A 668 -23.10 -0.94 -6.32
CA PRO A 668 -23.92 -2.08 -5.88
C PRO A 668 -23.41 -3.41 -6.45
N HIS A 669 -22.67 -3.37 -7.56
CA HIS A 669 -21.94 -4.53 -8.06
C HIS A 669 -20.79 -4.94 -7.12
N GLN A 670 -20.17 -3.97 -6.44
CA GLN A 670 -19.16 -4.21 -5.39
C GLN A 670 -19.75 -4.97 -4.22
N ALA A 671 -20.84 -4.44 -3.65
CA ALA A 671 -21.46 -5.01 -2.46
C ALA A 671 -21.89 -6.46 -2.71
N ALA A 672 -22.52 -6.72 -3.86
CA ALA A 672 -22.89 -8.07 -4.25
C ALA A 672 -21.65 -8.99 -4.41
N SER A 673 -20.58 -8.51 -5.06
CA SER A 673 -19.36 -9.29 -5.27
C SER A 673 -18.60 -9.60 -3.97
N GLU A 674 -18.53 -8.64 -3.05
CA GLU A 674 -17.88 -8.80 -1.74
C GLU A 674 -18.65 -9.77 -0.85
N LEU A 675 -19.99 -9.72 -0.86
CA LEU A 675 -20.81 -10.68 -0.13
C LEU A 675 -20.66 -12.10 -0.70
N ARG A 676 -20.66 -12.26 -2.02
CA ARG A 676 -20.41 -13.55 -2.70
C ARG A 676 -19.06 -14.12 -2.29
N SER A 677 -18.01 -13.29 -2.30
CA SER A 677 -16.66 -13.69 -1.91
C SER A 677 -16.59 -14.12 -0.45
N SER A 678 -17.19 -13.34 0.45
CA SER A 678 -17.27 -13.63 1.89
C SER A 678 -18.01 -14.95 2.14
N LEU A 679 -19.10 -15.19 1.40
CA LEU A 679 -19.89 -16.42 1.50
C LEU A 679 -19.11 -17.63 1.02
N VAL A 680 -18.45 -17.55 -0.14
CA VAL A 680 -17.58 -18.62 -0.66
C VAL A 680 -16.45 -18.94 0.31
N GLN A 681 -15.81 -17.91 0.88
CA GLN A 681 -14.74 -18.10 1.86
C GLN A 681 -15.24 -18.76 3.15
N ALA A 682 -16.39 -18.31 3.68
CA ALA A 682 -17.01 -18.91 4.87
C ALA A 682 -17.39 -20.38 4.61
N MET A 683 -18.07 -20.67 3.50
CA MET A 683 -18.44 -22.03 3.10
C MET A 683 -17.21 -22.94 2.99
N THR A 684 -16.14 -22.46 2.37
CA THR A 684 -14.90 -23.23 2.18
C THR A 684 -14.19 -23.49 3.51
N ARG A 685 -14.06 -22.46 4.36
CA ARG A 685 -13.44 -22.60 5.70
C ARG A 685 -14.21 -23.61 6.55
N ASP A 686 -15.52 -23.42 6.68
CA ASP A 686 -16.38 -24.25 7.52
C ASP A 686 -16.42 -25.70 6.99
N PHE A 687 -16.40 -25.90 5.68
CA PHE A 687 -16.30 -27.23 5.06
C PHE A 687 -15.01 -27.96 5.46
N PHE A 688 -13.86 -27.28 5.39
CA PHE A 688 -12.60 -27.91 5.77
C PHE A 688 -12.49 -28.15 7.28
N GLU A 689 -13.05 -27.25 8.10
CA GLU A 689 -13.14 -27.47 9.55
C GLU A 689 -14.04 -28.66 9.88
N TYR A 690 -15.18 -28.80 9.20
CA TYR A 690 -16.08 -29.94 9.34
C TYR A 690 -15.38 -31.27 9.00
N ALA A 691 -14.55 -31.29 7.95
CA ALA A 691 -13.78 -32.47 7.57
C ALA A 691 -12.70 -32.82 8.60
N SER A 692 -11.99 -31.83 9.14
CA SER A 692 -10.85 -32.04 10.06
C SER A 692 -11.21 -32.19 11.53
N THR A 693 -12.37 -31.69 11.96
CA THR A 693 -12.71 -31.50 13.38
C THR A 693 -14.06 -32.15 13.71
N PRO A 694 -14.09 -33.44 14.10
CA PRO A 694 -15.35 -34.15 14.37
C PRO A 694 -16.25 -33.49 15.42
N THR A 695 -15.68 -32.82 16.42
CA THR A 695 -16.41 -32.13 17.48
C THR A 695 -17.13 -30.86 17.02
N ALA A 696 -16.69 -30.23 15.94
CA ALA A 696 -17.30 -29.02 15.39
C ALA A 696 -18.52 -29.32 14.50
N ARG A 697 -18.70 -30.56 14.07
CA ARG A 697 -19.68 -30.97 13.05
C ARG A 697 -21.14 -30.61 13.36
N PRO A 698 -21.67 -30.87 14.58
CA PRO A 698 -23.07 -30.56 14.86
C PRO A 698 -23.38 -29.06 14.75
N LYS A 699 -22.43 -28.23 15.18
CA LYS A 699 -22.54 -26.77 15.08
C LYS A 699 -22.47 -26.31 13.63
N LEU A 700 -21.50 -26.81 12.86
CA LEU A 700 -21.32 -26.43 11.46
C LEU A 700 -22.48 -26.89 10.57
N GLU A 701 -23.07 -28.07 10.81
CA GLU A 701 -24.29 -28.51 10.11
C GLU A 701 -25.51 -27.63 10.40
N ALA A 702 -25.57 -27.04 11.59
CA ALA A 702 -26.66 -26.15 12.00
C ALA A 702 -26.46 -24.70 11.54
N GLU A 703 -25.22 -24.20 11.50
CA GLU A 703 -24.96 -22.76 11.31
C GLU A 703 -24.32 -22.41 9.95
N SER A 704 -23.55 -23.33 9.35
CA SER A 704 -22.75 -22.98 8.17
C SER A 704 -23.59 -22.91 6.89
N ALA A 705 -23.36 -21.83 6.13
CA ALA A 705 -23.98 -21.60 4.83
C ALA A 705 -23.84 -22.79 3.86
N ALA A 706 -22.73 -23.51 3.88
CA ALA A 706 -22.50 -24.64 2.97
C ALA A 706 -23.54 -25.76 3.17
N PHE A 707 -23.88 -26.06 4.43
CA PHE A 707 -24.85 -27.09 4.81
C PHE A 707 -26.28 -26.57 4.71
N GLN A 708 -26.50 -25.29 5.03
CA GLN A 708 -27.79 -24.62 4.87
C GLN A 708 -28.21 -24.57 3.40
N TYR A 709 -27.28 -24.35 2.47
CA TYR A 709 -27.55 -24.37 1.02
C TYR A 709 -27.57 -25.79 0.42
N GLY A 710 -27.25 -26.82 1.21
CA GLY A 710 -27.21 -28.21 0.74
C GLY A 710 -26.09 -28.48 -0.27
N LEU A 711 -24.95 -27.81 -0.16
CA LEU A 711 -23.83 -27.91 -1.10
C LEU A 711 -22.78 -28.96 -0.73
N VAL A 712 -23.00 -29.71 0.36
CA VAL A 712 -22.02 -30.65 0.91
C VAL A 712 -22.45 -32.10 0.71
N PHE A 713 -21.53 -32.94 0.26
CA PHE A 713 -21.74 -34.38 0.05
C PHE A 713 -20.67 -35.19 0.77
N LYS A 714 -20.97 -36.46 1.02
CA LYS A 714 -20.12 -37.40 1.75
C LYS A 714 -19.99 -38.71 0.98
N ILE A 715 -18.77 -39.20 0.85
CA ILE A 715 -18.46 -40.54 0.35
C ILE A 715 -17.85 -41.35 1.49
N THR A 716 -18.49 -42.47 1.83
CA THR A 716 -17.99 -43.40 2.84
C THR A 716 -17.69 -44.76 2.20
N PRO A 717 -16.51 -45.36 2.43
CA PRO A 717 -16.17 -46.67 1.90
C PRO A 717 -17.10 -47.76 2.45
N LEU A 718 -17.38 -48.77 1.64
CA LEU A 718 -18.00 -50.02 2.12
C LEU A 718 -16.89 -50.96 2.63
N ALA A 719 -17.10 -51.62 3.77
CA ALA A 719 -16.10 -52.47 4.41
C ALA A 719 -15.58 -53.56 3.45
N GLY A 720 -14.25 -53.67 3.29
CA GLY A 720 -13.59 -54.84 2.68
C GLY A 720 -12.74 -54.66 1.41
N GLN A 721 -12.50 -53.46 0.86
CA GLN A 721 -11.57 -53.22 -0.28
C GLN A 721 -11.01 -51.78 -0.28
N ASN A 722 -10.00 -51.48 -1.13
CA ASN A 722 -9.45 -50.15 -1.51
C ASN A 722 -10.54 -49.20 -2.09
N SER A 723 -11.56 -48.91 -1.31
CA SER A 723 -12.81 -48.27 -1.72
C SER A 723 -12.68 -46.75 -1.85
N LEU A 724 -11.76 -46.14 -1.11
CA LEU A 724 -11.40 -44.73 -1.26
C LEU A 724 -10.70 -44.46 -2.60
N GLU A 725 -9.87 -45.40 -3.05
CA GLU A 725 -9.17 -45.33 -4.33
C GLU A 725 -10.18 -45.38 -5.50
N LYS A 726 -11.17 -46.28 -5.43
CA LYS A 726 -12.29 -46.32 -6.39
C LYS A 726 -13.14 -45.04 -6.39
N ALA A 727 -13.32 -44.42 -5.23
CA ALA A 727 -14.04 -43.14 -5.13
C ALA A 727 -13.26 -42.01 -5.81
N HIS A 728 -11.94 -41.94 -5.60
CA HIS A 728 -11.08 -41.00 -6.31
C HIS A 728 -11.03 -41.28 -7.81
N GLU A 729 -10.92 -42.54 -8.22
CA GLU A 729 -10.99 -42.93 -9.63
C GLU A 729 -12.31 -42.47 -10.25
N TRP A 730 -13.45 -42.67 -9.58
CA TRP A 730 -14.74 -42.18 -10.06
C TRP A 730 -14.75 -40.65 -10.24
N LEU A 731 -14.27 -39.90 -9.24
CA LEU A 731 -14.17 -38.44 -9.29
C LEU A 731 -13.23 -37.95 -10.41
N GLU A 732 -12.16 -38.69 -10.71
CA GLU A 732 -11.12 -38.31 -11.69
C GLU A 732 -11.36 -38.87 -13.10
N SER A 733 -12.20 -39.91 -13.24
CA SER A 733 -12.31 -40.73 -14.44
C SER A 733 -12.87 -40.02 -15.67
N LEU A 734 -13.47 -38.84 -15.55
CA LEU A 734 -14.12 -38.20 -16.70
C LEU A 734 -14.07 -36.67 -16.66
N SER A 735 -13.96 -36.11 -17.86
CA SER A 735 -14.03 -34.69 -18.23
C SER A 735 -15.36 -33.97 -17.92
N GLY A 736 -16.11 -34.40 -16.90
CA GLY A 736 -17.25 -33.68 -16.34
C GLY A 736 -17.92 -34.53 -15.27
N LEU A 737 -17.97 -34.05 -14.03
CA LEU A 737 -18.71 -34.67 -12.92
C LEU A 737 -20.23 -34.70 -13.18
N GLY A 738 -20.65 -34.27 -14.37
CA GLY A 738 -22.02 -34.09 -14.75
C GLY A 738 -22.29 -32.64 -15.14
N THR A 739 -23.57 -32.34 -15.21
CA THR A 739 -24.07 -30.98 -15.33
C THR A 739 -24.92 -30.64 -14.11
N MET A 740 -24.87 -29.38 -13.69
CA MET A 740 -25.81 -28.85 -12.71
C MET A 740 -26.84 -27.97 -13.41
N ARG A 741 -28.07 -27.99 -12.90
CA ARG A 741 -29.09 -26.98 -13.12
C ARG A 741 -29.48 -26.37 -11.78
N GLN A 742 -29.83 -25.10 -11.83
CA GLN A 742 -30.40 -24.40 -10.68
C GLN A 742 -31.50 -23.46 -11.16
N ARG A 743 -32.29 -22.97 -10.21
CA ARG A 743 -33.23 -21.87 -10.47
C ARG A 743 -32.49 -20.55 -10.70
N ASN A 744 -32.75 -19.91 -11.83
CA ASN A 744 -32.08 -18.68 -12.28
C ASN A 744 -33.02 -17.46 -12.35
N THR A 745 -34.28 -17.56 -11.95
CA THR A 745 -35.16 -16.38 -11.80
C THR A 745 -35.96 -16.41 -10.49
N PRO A 746 -36.35 -15.25 -9.96
CA PRO A 746 -37.24 -15.16 -8.79
C PRO A 746 -38.63 -15.75 -9.03
N GLU A 747 -39.12 -15.79 -10.28
CA GLU A 747 -40.48 -16.20 -10.66
C GLU A 747 -40.63 -17.69 -10.98
N GLU A 748 -39.55 -18.38 -11.34
CA GLU A 748 -39.62 -19.80 -11.67
C GLU A 748 -39.88 -20.68 -10.45
N ALA A 749 -40.78 -21.65 -10.55
CA ALA A 749 -41.04 -22.64 -9.49
C ALA A 749 -40.10 -23.87 -9.57
N LEU A 750 -39.35 -24.00 -10.67
CA LEU A 750 -38.53 -25.17 -11.03
C LEU A 750 -37.19 -24.70 -11.64
N CYS A 751 -36.21 -25.60 -11.73
CA CYS A 751 -35.00 -25.35 -12.50
C CYS A 751 -35.34 -25.17 -14.00
N GLY A 752 -34.97 -24.05 -14.60
CA GLY A 752 -35.13 -23.80 -16.04
C GLY A 752 -34.41 -24.83 -16.92
N ASP A 753 -34.96 -25.09 -18.11
CA ASP A 753 -34.44 -26.12 -19.02
C ASP A 753 -33.24 -25.67 -19.88
N ALA A 754 -33.01 -24.36 -20.00
CA ALA A 754 -32.11 -23.77 -21.00
C ALA A 754 -30.61 -23.76 -20.61
N ASP A 755 -30.29 -23.54 -19.33
CA ASP A 755 -28.90 -23.31 -18.89
C ASP A 755 -28.37 -24.47 -18.04
N LYS A 756 -27.44 -25.24 -18.62
CA LYS A 756 -26.71 -26.31 -17.91
C LYS A 756 -25.30 -25.83 -17.61
N SER A 757 -24.87 -25.93 -16.36
CA SER A 757 -23.50 -25.63 -15.99
C SER A 757 -22.64 -26.88 -15.87
N VAL A 758 -21.34 -26.73 -16.13
CA VAL A 758 -20.40 -27.86 -16.15
C VAL A 758 -19.80 -28.02 -14.77
N MET A 759 -19.84 -29.25 -14.25
CA MET A 759 -19.20 -29.58 -12.99
C MET A 759 -17.77 -30.07 -13.20
N ARG A 760 -16.82 -29.45 -12.50
CA ARG A 760 -15.39 -29.75 -12.62
C ARG A 760 -14.78 -30.05 -11.28
N LEU A 761 -13.93 -31.08 -11.24
CA LEU A 761 -13.14 -31.36 -10.05
C LEU A 761 -12.02 -30.32 -9.90
N PHE A 762 -11.95 -29.70 -8.72
CA PHE A 762 -10.88 -28.77 -8.34
C PHE A 762 -9.81 -29.51 -7.51
N ASN A 763 -8.54 -29.15 -7.71
CA ASN A 763 -7.39 -29.74 -7.02
C ASN A 763 -7.36 -31.28 -7.06
N ARG A 764 -7.19 -31.84 -8.27
CA ARG A 764 -7.15 -33.31 -8.50
C ARG A 764 -5.95 -33.94 -7.79
N ARG A 765 -5.90 -35.27 -7.58
CA ARG A 765 -4.75 -35.92 -6.89
C ARG A 765 -3.41 -35.58 -7.51
N LYS A 766 -3.35 -35.54 -8.85
CA LYS A 766 -2.13 -35.16 -9.58
C LYS A 766 -1.71 -33.70 -9.41
N GLU A 767 -2.59 -32.84 -8.91
CA GLU A 767 -2.34 -31.41 -8.63
C GLU A 767 -2.03 -31.16 -7.15
N TRP A 768 -2.21 -32.17 -6.27
CA TRP A 768 -1.90 -32.05 -4.86
C TRP A 768 -0.43 -31.73 -4.65
N PHE A 769 -0.11 -30.89 -3.66
CA PHE A 769 1.28 -30.49 -3.41
C PHE A 769 2.18 -31.66 -2.98
N SER A 770 1.61 -32.77 -2.51
CA SER A 770 2.35 -34.00 -2.25
C SER A 770 2.85 -34.68 -3.53
N ASN A 771 2.10 -34.57 -4.64
CA ASN A 771 2.38 -35.21 -5.93
C ASN A 771 2.99 -34.24 -6.97
N ARG A 772 2.56 -32.97 -6.96
CA ARG A 772 3.08 -31.87 -7.78
C ARG A 772 3.52 -30.73 -6.84
N PRO A 773 4.66 -30.87 -6.14
CA PRO A 773 5.11 -29.86 -5.19
C PRO A 773 5.50 -28.56 -5.92
N PRO A 774 4.98 -27.40 -5.50
CA PRO A 774 5.41 -26.12 -6.06
C PRO A 774 6.86 -25.82 -5.64
N GLU A 775 7.54 -25.01 -6.45
CA GLU A 775 8.87 -24.49 -6.18
C GLU A 775 8.78 -23.07 -5.63
N PHE A 776 9.68 -22.74 -4.70
CA PHE A 776 9.81 -21.39 -4.19
C PHE A 776 10.73 -20.57 -5.09
N ALA A 777 10.16 -19.60 -5.79
CA ALA A 777 10.87 -18.64 -6.61
C ALA A 777 11.05 -17.30 -5.87
N ARG A 778 12.05 -16.53 -6.30
CA ARG A 778 12.31 -15.14 -5.83
C ARG A 778 12.36 -14.99 -4.31
N VAL A 779 12.89 -16.00 -3.62
CA VAL A 779 13.00 -15.98 -2.15
C VAL A 779 13.91 -14.85 -1.69
N ARG A 780 13.40 -13.98 -0.82
CA ARG A 780 14.14 -12.87 -0.19
C ARG A 780 13.90 -12.88 1.31
N LYS A 781 14.92 -12.50 2.07
CA LYS A 781 14.82 -12.31 3.53
C LYS A 781 15.38 -10.95 3.92
N PHE A 782 14.79 -10.38 4.95
CA PHE A 782 15.16 -9.11 5.57
C PHE A 782 15.30 -9.36 7.08
N GLU A 783 16.46 -8.96 7.60
CA GLU A 783 16.88 -9.26 8.97
C GLU A 783 17.06 -7.95 9.72
N HIS A 784 16.43 -7.86 10.89
CA HIS A 784 16.53 -6.72 11.78
C HIS A 784 16.56 -7.20 13.24
N ALA A 785 16.91 -6.31 14.16
CA ALA A 785 17.05 -6.64 15.58
C ALA A 785 15.76 -7.20 16.23
N ASN A 786 14.59 -6.82 15.69
CA ASN A 786 13.29 -7.21 16.25
C ASN A 786 12.34 -7.85 15.23
N THR A 787 12.77 -8.00 13.98
CA THR A 787 11.88 -8.45 12.91
C THR A 787 12.66 -9.27 11.90
N VAL A 788 12.10 -10.40 11.49
CA VAL A 788 12.51 -11.12 10.29
C VAL A 788 11.34 -11.08 9.31
N ALA A 789 11.57 -10.55 8.10
CA ALA A 789 10.58 -10.56 7.04
C ALA A 789 11.08 -11.40 5.86
N ILE A 790 10.22 -12.23 5.30
CA ILE A 790 10.56 -13.15 4.22
C ILE A 790 9.51 -13.02 3.12
N ASP A 791 9.97 -12.90 1.89
CA ASP A 791 9.14 -12.89 0.69
C ASP A 791 9.52 -14.05 -0.22
N TRP A 792 8.54 -14.58 -0.95
CA TRP A 792 8.71 -15.65 -1.93
C TRP A 792 7.52 -15.71 -2.88
N ARG A 793 7.65 -16.52 -3.93
CA ARG A 793 6.53 -16.95 -4.78
C ARG A 793 6.49 -18.45 -4.94
N LEU A 794 5.29 -18.98 -5.08
CA LEU A 794 5.10 -20.33 -5.56
C LEU A 794 5.00 -20.34 -7.08
N GLU A 795 5.76 -21.23 -7.71
CA GLU A 795 5.67 -21.51 -9.14
C GLU A 795 5.62 -23.03 -9.33
N PHE A 796 4.76 -23.54 -10.23
CA PHE A 796 4.88 -24.93 -10.66
C PHE A 796 6.06 -25.08 -11.64
N PRO A 797 6.76 -26.22 -11.65
CA PRO A 797 7.83 -26.46 -12.62
C PRO A 797 7.36 -26.24 -14.06
N HIS A 798 8.11 -25.46 -14.84
CA HIS A 798 7.76 -25.01 -16.20
C HIS A 798 7.39 -26.13 -17.19
N GLN A 799 7.77 -27.38 -16.92
CA GLN A 799 7.52 -28.53 -17.80
C GLN A 799 6.07 -29.04 -17.77
N ASP A 800 5.27 -28.61 -16.77
CA ASP A 800 3.92 -29.14 -16.53
C ASP A 800 2.78 -28.14 -16.80
N LEU A 801 3.06 -26.97 -17.37
CA LEU A 801 2.07 -25.91 -17.58
C LEU A 801 1.16 -26.23 -18.79
N ASP A 802 -0.15 -26.16 -18.61
CA ASP A 802 -1.17 -26.19 -19.66
C ASP A 802 -1.47 -24.75 -20.13
N PRO A 803 -0.94 -24.32 -21.29
CA PRO A 803 -1.11 -22.95 -21.77
C PRO A 803 -2.58 -22.56 -22.02
N ASN A 804 -3.51 -23.52 -22.03
CA ASN A 804 -4.94 -23.25 -22.21
C ASN A 804 -5.70 -23.05 -20.90
N ASN A 805 -5.05 -23.21 -19.73
CA ASN A 805 -5.71 -23.06 -18.44
C ASN A 805 -4.78 -22.44 -17.37
N PRO A 806 -4.44 -21.15 -17.50
CA PRO A 806 -3.44 -20.49 -16.64
C PRO A 806 -3.79 -20.50 -15.14
N LEU A 807 -5.09 -20.52 -14.78
CA LEU A 807 -5.52 -20.58 -13.37
C LEU A 807 -5.27 -21.94 -12.70
N ARG A 808 -5.13 -23.01 -13.49
CA ARG A 808 -4.78 -24.36 -13.02
C ARG A 808 -3.27 -24.53 -12.81
N ASP A 809 -2.52 -23.59 -13.33
CA ASP A 809 -1.06 -23.58 -13.29
C ASP A 809 -0.49 -22.48 -12.38
N ASP A 810 -1.36 -21.77 -11.67
CA ASP A 810 -0.99 -20.89 -10.56
C ASP A 810 -1.09 -21.67 -9.23
N PRO A 811 0.03 -22.06 -8.60
CA PRO A 811 -0.01 -22.80 -7.34
C PRO A 811 -0.63 -21.99 -6.19
N GLU A 812 -0.66 -20.66 -6.25
CA GLU A 812 -1.34 -19.84 -5.23
C GLU A 812 -2.85 -20.10 -5.20
N HIS A 813 -3.45 -20.51 -6.33
CA HIS A 813 -4.85 -20.92 -6.37
C HIS A 813 -5.11 -22.25 -5.66
N HIS A 814 -4.10 -23.12 -5.62
CA HIS A 814 -4.15 -24.41 -4.93
C HIS A 814 -3.75 -24.30 -3.45
N LEU A 815 -3.19 -23.18 -3.02
CA LEU A 815 -2.70 -22.97 -1.67
C LEU A 815 -3.82 -22.70 -0.67
N ARG A 816 -3.89 -23.52 0.38
CA ARG A 816 -4.72 -23.25 1.56
C ARG A 816 -4.05 -22.25 2.48
N HIS A 817 -2.84 -22.56 2.92
CA HIS A 817 -2.00 -21.74 3.80
C HIS A 817 -0.57 -22.32 3.78
N TYR A 818 0.37 -21.58 4.33
CA TYR A 818 1.70 -22.04 4.68
C TYR A 818 1.71 -22.46 6.14
N VAL A 819 2.41 -23.55 6.45
CA VAL A 819 2.83 -23.86 7.82
C VAL A 819 4.27 -23.37 7.97
N VAL A 820 4.47 -22.40 8.85
CA VAL A 820 5.79 -21.86 9.16
C VAL A 820 6.23 -22.40 10.50
N ARG A 821 7.37 -23.09 10.52
CA ARG A 821 8.05 -23.56 11.73
C ARG A 821 9.32 -22.75 11.94
N ARG A 822 9.44 -22.12 13.10
CA ARG A 822 10.64 -21.39 13.53
C ARG A 822 11.34 -22.17 14.62
N GLU A 823 12.63 -22.42 14.42
CA GLU A 823 13.50 -23.12 15.37
C GLU A 823 14.73 -22.30 15.67
N HIS A 824 15.20 -22.33 16.90
CA HIS A 824 16.46 -21.70 17.27
C HIS A 824 17.62 -22.66 16.97
N LEU A 825 18.68 -22.19 16.31
CA LEU A 825 19.80 -23.05 15.89
C LEU A 825 20.82 -23.29 17.00
N ASP A 826 20.94 -22.36 17.96
CA ASP A 826 22.02 -22.35 18.96
C ASP A 826 21.54 -22.72 20.39
N GLY A 827 20.34 -23.27 20.57
CA GLY A 827 19.74 -23.40 21.91
C GLY A 827 18.51 -24.32 21.96
N ASN A 828 18.10 -24.68 23.18
CA ASN A 828 17.03 -25.65 23.47
C ASN A 828 15.61 -25.04 23.46
N ASP A 829 15.43 -23.87 22.84
CA ASP A 829 14.14 -23.19 22.83
C ASP A 829 13.12 -24.01 22.00
N PRO A 830 11.86 -24.11 22.45
CA PRO A 830 10.84 -24.88 21.74
C PRO A 830 10.56 -24.29 20.36
N SER A 831 10.41 -25.16 19.35
CA SER A 831 10.02 -24.74 18.01
C SER A 831 8.62 -24.13 18.02
N VAL A 832 8.45 -22.99 17.36
CA VAL A 832 7.15 -22.32 17.23
C VAL A 832 6.59 -22.61 15.84
N THR A 833 5.35 -23.07 15.77
CA THR A 833 4.68 -23.36 14.50
C THR A 833 3.39 -22.56 14.39
N PHE A 834 3.19 -21.85 13.28
CA PHE A 834 1.98 -21.09 13.03
C PHE A 834 1.56 -21.18 11.56
N PRO A 835 0.24 -21.20 11.28
CA PRO A 835 -0.27 -21.10 9.92
C PRO A 835 -0.19 -19.66 9.43
N LEU A 836 0.05 -19.49 8.13
CA LEU A 836 0.21 -18.19 7.48
C LEU A 836 -0.51 -18.22 6.13
N LYS A 837 -1.39 -17.25 5.88
CA LYS A 837 -1.93 -16.98 4.53
C LYS A 837 -1.98 -15.47 4.35
N THR A 838 -1.34 -14.98 3.30
CA THR A 838 -1.39 -13.56 2.93
C THR A 838 -2.63 -13.27 2.10
N ALA A 839 -3.13 -12.04 2.23
CA ALA A 839 -4.18 -11.53 1.36
C ALA A 839 -3.55 -10.70 0.25
N GLU A 840 -4.06 -10.85 -0.97
CA GLU A 840 -3.79 -9.93 -2.07
C GLU A 840 -4.91 -8.90 -2.16
N VAL A 841 -4.57 -7.65 -2.50
CA VAL A 841 -5.56 -6.60 -2.72
C VAL A 841 -5.89 -6.55 -4.21
N LEU A 842 -7.18 -6.66 -4.53
CA LEU A 842 -7.70 -6.42 -5.88
C LEU A 842 -8.17 -4.97 -5.96
N HIS A 843 -7.70 -4.23 -6.98
CA HIS A 843 -8.09 -2.84 -7.18
C HIS A 843 -8.54 -2.60 -8.62
N ARG A 844 -9.61 -1.82 -8.79
CA ARG A 844 -10.16 -1.47 -10.10
C ARG A 844 -9.62 -0.12 -10.55
N VAL A 845 -9.00 -0.07 -11.72
CA VAL A 845 -8.34 1.12 -12.27
C VAL A 845 -8.95 1.47 -13.62
N ASP A 846 -9.15 2.77 -13.87
CA ASP A 846 -9.57 3.26 -15.19
C ASP A 846 -8.45 2.98 -16.21
N SER A 847 -8.78 2.27 -17.29
CA SER A 847 -7.83 1.95 -18.35
C SER A 847 -7.49 3.16 -19.24
N GLY A 848 -8.20 4.29 -19.08
CA GLY A 848 -8.12 5.46 -19.94
C GLY A 848 -8.75 5.26 -21.31
N LYS A 849 -9.32 4.08 -21.58
CA LYS A 849 -10.04 3.74 -22.81
C LYS A 849 -11.55 3.87 -22.57
N LYS A 850 -12.29 4.07 -23.65
CA LYS A 850 -13.76 4.08 -23.63
C LYS A 850 -14.30 2.95 -24.50
N ASP A 851 -15.42 2.38 -24.11
CA ASP A 851 -16.16 1.40 -24.91
C ASP A 851 -16.80 2.06 -26.15
N ALA A 852 -17.42 1.26 -27.01
CA ALA A 852 -18.10 1.74 -28.21
C ALA A 852 -19.25 2.72 -27.90
N GLY A 853 -19.77 2.72 -26.66
CA GLY A 853 -20.78 3.63 -26.14
C GLY A 853 -20.20 4.88 -25.44
N GLY A 854 -18.87 5.06 -25.41
CA GLY A 854 -18.21 6.19 -24.78
C GLY A 854 -18.05 6.11 -23.25
N LYS A 855 -18.36 4.97 -22.62
CA LYS A 855 -18.16 4.74 -21.18
C LYS A 855 -16.72 4.31 -20.89
N PRO A 856 -16.11 4.78 -19.79
CA PRO A 856 -14.75 4.38 -19.41
C PRO A 856 -14.67 2.88 -19.16
N ILE A 857 -13.63 2.25 -19.71
CA ILE A 857 -13.30 0.84 -19.51
C ILE A 857 -12.40 0.78 -18.28
N PHE A 858 -12.75 -0.08 -17.33
CA PHE A 858 -11.95 -0.34 -16.15
C PHE A 858 -11.29 -1.71 -16.27
N HIS A 859 -10.11 -1.86 -15.67
CA HIS A 859 -9.43 -3.15 -15.52
C HIS A 859 -9.08 -3.38 -14.05
N THR A 860 -8.91 -4.64 -13.68
CA THR A 860 -8.54 -5.04 -12.32
C THR A 860 -7.03 -5.25 -12.26
N ILE A 861 -6.42 -4.79 -11.19
CA ILE A 861 -5.00 -5.01 -10.88
C ILE A 861 -4.89 -5.82 -9.59
N ARG A 862 -3.88 -6.71 -9.54
CA ARG A 862 -3.51 -7.48 -8.35
C ARG A 862 -2.35 -6.78 -7.64
N LEU A 863 -2.52 -6.53 -6.34
CA LEU A 863 -1.52 -5.97 -5.45
C LEU A 863 -1.16 -7.05 -4.41
N PRO A 864 -0.18 -7.92 -4.69
CA PRO A 864 0.25 -8.96 -3.75
C PRO A 864 0.92 -8.33 -2.53
N SER A 865 0.87 -9.02 -1.38
CA SER A 865 1.58 -8.58 -0.18
C SER A 865 3.06 -8.36 -0.47
N ARG A 866 3.66 -7.33 0.14
CA ARG A 866 5.09 -7.02 -0.01
C ARG A 866 5.99 -8.11 0.57
N PHE A 867 5.54 -8.73 1.66
CA PHE A 867 6.22 -9.86 2.28
C PHE A 867 5.19 -10.95 2.50
N GLN A 868 5.54 -12.18 2.17
CA GLN A 868 4.71 -13.33 2.52
C GLN A 868 4.67 -13.53 4.03
N MET A 869 5.78 -13.29 4.72
CA MET A 869 5.92 -13.52 6.14
C MET A 869 6.61 -12.35 6.83
N VAL A 870 6.11 -12.00 8.02
CA VAL A 870 6.80 -11.11 8.95
C VAL A 870 6.69 -11.69 10.35
N ASP A 871 7.83 -11.92 10.99
CA ASP A 871 7.94 -12.41 12.36
C ASP A 871 8.56 -11.33 13.25
N HIS A 872 7.77 -10.88 14.24
CA HIS A 872 8.18 -9.89 15.23
C HIS A 872 8.59 -10.52 16.57
N PHE A 873 8.67 -11.85 16.65
CA PHE A 873 8.99 -12.59 17.88
C PHE A 873 8.06 -12.21 19.05
N ALA A 874 6.78 -11.99 18.76
CA ALA A 874 5.78 -11.55 19.74
C ALA A 874 5.55 -12.57 20.87
N ASP A 875 5.93 -13.82 20.64
CA ASP A 875 5.86 -14.92 21.59
C ASP A 875 7.05 -14.97 22.59
N GLN A 876 8.11 -14.18 22.35
CA GLN A 876 9.29 -14.14 23.22
C GLN A 876 9.19 -13.05 24.29
N ASN A 877 9.72 -13.33 25.48
CA ASN A 877 9.64 -12.42 26.61
C ASN A 877 10.84 -11.45 26.64
N ALA A 878 10.83 -10.52 27.60
CA ALA A 878 11.88 -9.50 27.70
C ALA A 878 13.28 -10.06 28.09
N GLU A 879 13.33 -11.24 28.71
CA GLU A 879 14.58 -11.93 29.07
C GLU A 879 15.21 -12.59 27.83
N ASP A 880 14.40 -13.20 26.97
CA ASP A 880 14.83 -13.81 25.70
C ASP A 880 15.47 -12.78 24.76
N VAL A 881 14.92 -11.57 24.73
CA VAL A 881 15.44 -10.42 23.98
C VAL A 881 16.71 -9.86 24.64
N ALA A 882 16.79 -9.85 25.97
CA ALA A 882 17.99 -9.42 26.69
C ALA A 882 19.16 -10.41 26.57
N ALA A 883 18.86 -11.68 26.30
CA ALA A 883 19.83 -12.74 26.03
C ALA A 883 20.35 -12.76 24.58
N LEU A 884 19.91 -11.84 23.71
CA LEU A 884 20.49 -11.67 22.38
C LEU A 884 21.95 -11.22 22.52
N THR A 885 22.87 -11.96 21.90
CA THR A 885 24.29 -11.63 21.89
C THR A 885 24.56 -10.49 20.91
N ALA A 886 25.74 -9.85 20.99
CA ALA A 886 26.15 -8.84 20.00
C ALA A 886 26.26 -9.40 18.56
N ASN A 887 26.31 -10.73 18.41
CA ASN A 887 26.28 -11.43 17.13
C ASN A 887 24.85 -11.88 16.76
N GLY A 888 23.81 -11.45 17.47
CA GLY A 888 22.45 -11.90 17.26
C GLY A 888 22.18 -13.36 17.67
N LYS A 889 20.99 -13.85 17.34
CA LYS A 889 20.57 -15.27 17.42
C LYS A 889 20.14 -15.75 16.03
N LEU A 890 20.48 -17.00 15.70
CA LEU A 890 20.12 -17.63 14.42
C LEU A 890 18.84 -18.46 14.56
N TYR A 891 17.91 -18.26 13.63
CA TYR A 891 16.67 -19.00 13.54
C TYR A 891 16.58 -19.73 12.20
N LEU A 892 16.13 -20.98 12.23
CA LEU A 892 15.75 -21.75 11.05
C LEU A 892 14.23 -21.63 10.85
N TYR A 893 13.84 -21.04 9.74
CA TYR A 893 12.46 -21.00 9.27
C TYR A 893 12.24 -22.10 8.24
N THR A 894 11.30 -23.01 8.51
CA THR A 894 10.85 -24.03 7.56
C THR A 894 9.42 -23.71 7.14
N ILE A 895 9.24 -23.36 5.86
CA ILE A 895 7.98 -22.93 5.28
C ILE A 895 7.45 -24.05 4.40
N THR A 896 6.28 -24.59 4.74
CA THR A 896 5.66 -25.72 4.03
C THR A 896 4.31 -25.29 3.46
N PRO A 897 4.16 -25.21 2.13
CA PRO A 897 2.87 -24.96 1.49
C PRO A 897 1.91 -26.13 1.75
N ILE A 898 0.69 -25.84 2.17
CA ILE A 898 -0.41 -26.80 2.32
C ILE A 898 -1.46 -26.50 1.26
N ASP A 899 -1.81 -27.48 0.43
CA ASP A 899 -2.85 -27.30 -0.57
C ASP A 899 -4.26 -27.25 0.05
N VAL A 900 -5.25 -26.84 -0.74
CA VAL A 900 -6.66 -26.79 -0.32
C VAL A 900 -7.16 -28.12 0.24
N ALA A 901 -6.69 -29.27 -0.26
CA ALA A 901 -7.08 -30.59 0.23
C ALA A 901 -6.38 -30.98 1.55
N GLY A 902 -5.44 -30.16 2.04
CA GLY A 902 -4.71 -30.37 3.29
C GLY A 902 -3.40 -31.14 3.11
N ASN A 903 -2.96 -31.41 1.87
CA ASN A 903 -1.69 -32.10 1.63
C ASN A 903 -0.52 -31.12 1.72
N ALA A 904 0.48 -31.49 2.51
CA ALA A 904 1.73 -30.74 2.59
C ALA A 904 2.59 -30.98 1.35
N SER A 905 3.24 -29.91 0.87
CA SER A 905 4.29 -30.02 -0.13
C SER A 905 5.44 -30.87 0.38
N THR A 906 5.98 -31.73 -0.49
CA THR A 906 7.21 -32.49 -0.22
C THR A 906 8.49 -31.64 -0.35
N ARG A 907 8.36 -30.38 -0.80
CA ARG A 907 9.46 -29.42 -0.97
C ARG A 907 9.27 -28.19 -0.08
N PRO A 908 9.56 -28.29 1.23
CA PRO A 908 9.55 -27.12 2.09
C PRO A 908 10.74 -26.20 1.79
N LEU A 909 10.58 -24.90 2.06
CA LEU A 909 11.65 -23.91 2.00
C LEU A 909 12.27 -23.73 3.39
N SER A 910 13.56 -23.99 3.51
CA SER A 910 14.32 -23.76 4.74
C SER A 910 15.21 -22.53 4.58
N ILE A 911 15.05 -21.54 5.46
CA ILE A 911 15.82 -20.30 5.47
C ILE A 911 16.39 -20.08 6.86
N VAL A 912 17.70 -19.87 6.94
CA VAL A 912 18.32 -19.37 8.16
C VAL A 912 18.22 -17.85 8.17
N ALA A 913 17.70 -17.26 9.25
CA ALA A 913 17.67 -15.83 9.45
C ALA A 913 18.27 -15.42 10.79
N GLN A 914 19.00 -14.31 10.79
CA GLN A 914 19.67 -13.76 11.96
C GLN A 914 18.87 -12.61 12.57
N ARG A 915 18.65 -12.66 13.88
CA ARG A 915 18.07 -11.57 14.66
C ARG A 915 19.18 -10.89 15.45
N PHE A 916 19.46 -9.62 15.14
CA PHE A 916 20.55 -8.84 15.73
C PHE A 916 20.26 -8.29 17.14
#